data_AF-A0A9J6GF02-F1
#
_entry.id   AF-A0A9J6GF02-F1
#
_cell.length_a   1.000
_cell.length_b   1.000
_cell.length_c   1.000
_cell.angle_alpha   90.00
_cell.angle_beta   90.00
_cell.angle_gamma   90.00
#
_symmetry.space_group_name_H-M   'P 1'
#
loop_
_entity.id
_entity.type
_entity.pdbx_description
1 polymer ?
#
loop_
_entity_poly.entity_id
_entity_poly.type
_entity_poly.pdbx_seq_one_letter_code
_entity_poly.pdbx_strand_id
1 'polypeptide(L)'
;MEAREVTPGRLTISTMCASASGVADSLLEQAQLALVCLHWLLTEHRCVYLVEADRFSLNTQPRLFLDAMQRSQCLVAVRLSSHSVEAQVLADLLAALANTHRLTDLHCSDMRISGDHDQIEAVTAGFIAALGSLQSLQLTRLRGFDNCDAVIQALRSDSNICKLAIELPHKQPSRGALFQFVSGSAVLEELLLMGSERSVGACTLDYLVEAMAASKTLEKLCVDQYTFDVLEVTLLTNALADSTTLRQVIFNSCSWSQGHRPHGHQGENPDRVFHCETCKCWWGQGWPVDPFIRAVSTSPGLQRLAFSSCPFKVDSLRRLLEAVAKNSSFQTLSFQWLTQVSTEELFALLESTGTVGKVAVAWCRHRPMFTNDWLYMPRESATNGEHLFFDLNPLRLSQVCATLSTNYLITALCLHGSLARALDDREPAHSLAAFVATTVSLKELRMSVRTSELGMCVILSGICRNASLEKLSIEGWSFSGSDVRQFCQWVRQSRRLCHLVLLRGRAKANAALVSALAECADDIHTLTFFCTWEMGADRAELQVVKNMIRRNGSLVRRAAHFAIGSSMARCASAFELVSWHPTLQCTVQELAAVDGDGARRMLEEARRRLNRDFWRLAGVVREDLCCHERADGQLQIDQLGLDCLMLVRRFLRVGDVIGNGGNPTCKAPSPPVSTRVLRKRKSSE
;
A
#
# COMPACT_ATOMS: atom_id res chain seq x y z
N MET A 1 -5.14 -11.86 -18.00
CA MET A 1 -5.69 -10.97 -16.94
C MET A 1 -6.14 -11.82 -15.78
N GLU A 2 -6.36 -11.24 -14.61
CA GLU A 2 -6.92 -11.93 -13.44
C GLU A 2 -8.06 -11.08 -12.84
N ALA A 3 -9.19 -11.72 -12.51
CA ALA A 3 -10.20 -11.16 -11.62
C ALA A 3 -9.98 -11.67 -10.20
N ARG A 4 -9.82 -10.76 -9.23
CA ARG A 4 -9.47 -11.06 -7.84
C ARG A 4 -10.35 -10.28 -6.88
N GLU A 5 -10.90 -10.97 -5.88
CA GLU A 5 -11.51 -10.32 -4.73
C GLU A 5 -10.42 -9.92 -3.71
N VAL A 6 -10.20 -8.62 -3.51
CA VAL A 6 -9.17 -8.11 -2.59
C VAL A 6 -9.66 -8.21 -1.15
N THR A 7 -10.87 -7.73 -0.92
CA THR A 7 -11.68 -7.84 0.31
C THR A 7 -13.11 -8.20 -0.09
N PRO A 8 -13.91 -8.80 0.79
CA PRO A 8 -15.31 -9.14 0.47
C PRO A 8 -16.04 -7.99 -0.22
N GLY A 9 -16.54 -8.24 -1.44
CA GLY A 9 -17.29 -7.27 -2.25
C GLY A 9 -16.45 -6.26 -3.06
N ARG A 10 -15.12 -6.28 -2.94
CA ARG A 10 -14.18 -5.49 -3.74
C ARG A 10 -13.46 -6.38 -4.75
N LEU A 11 -13.83 -6.22 -6.01
CA LEU A 11 -13.28 -6.99 -7.11
C LEU A 11 -12.28 -6.13 -7.90
N THR A 12 -11.09 -6.67 -8.16
CA THR A 12 -10.07 -6.04 -8.98
C THR A 12 -9.79 -6.91 -10.20
N ILE A 13 -9.78 -6.32 -11.37
CA ILE A 13 -9.30 -6.89 -12.63
C ILE A 13 -7.98 -6.23 -12.93
N SER A 14 -6.91 -7.01 -12.97
CA SER A 14 -5.60 -6.49 -13.32
C SER A 14 -4.90 -7.37 -14.33
N THR A 15 -4.02 -6.75 -15.11
CA THR A 15 -3.08 -7.53 -15.90
C THR A 15 -2.05 -8.19 -15.03
N MET A 16 -1.84 -9.48 -15.26
CA MET A 16 -0.74 -10.21 -14.63
C MET A 16 0.63 -9.66 -15.03
N CYS A 17 0.76 -9.08 -16.24
CA CYS A 17 2.00 -8.50 -16.76
C CYS A 17 2.00 -6.97 -16.70
N ALA A 18 2.91 -6.37 -15.93
CA ALA A 18 3.14 -4.92 -15.94
C ALA A 18 3.92 -4.41 -17.17
N SER A 19 4.51 -5.30 -18.00
CA SER A 19 5.55 -4.93 -18.97
C SER A 19 5.55 -5.67 -20.32
N ALA A 20 4.40 -6.07 -20.86
CA ALA A 20 4.35 -6.63 -22.22
C ALA A 20 3.85 -5.59 -23.24
N SER A 21 4.77 -4.87 -23.87
CA SER A 21 4.52 -4.26 -25.19
C SER A 21 4.50 -5.39 -26.21
N GLY A 22 3.30 -5.83 -26.59
CA GLY A 22 3.06 -6.95 -27.52
C GLY A 22 2.06 -7.94 -26.94
N VAL A 23 0.84 -7.93 -27.47
CA VAL A 23 -0.22 -8.88 -27.09
C VAL A 23 0.05 -10.19 -27.83
N ALA A 24 0.43 -11.24 -27.10
CA ALA A 24 0.36 -12.61 -27.62
C ALA A 24 -1.09 -13.09 -27.55
N ASP A 25 -1.58 -13.84 -28.56
CA ASP A 25 -2.98 -14.31 -28.67
C ASP A 25 -3.50 -15.03 -27.41
N SER A 26 -2.63 -15.76 -26.72
CA SER A 26 -2.95 -16.43 -25.44
C SER A 26 -3.33 -15.48 -24.29
N LEU A 27 -2.95 -14.20 -24.33
CA LEU A 27 -3.37 -13.20 -23.34
C LEU A 27 -4.80 -12.72 -23.59
N LEU A 28 -5.27 -12.82 -24.83
CA LEU A 28 -6.62 -12.44 -25.24
C LEU A 28 -7.66 -13.41 -24.67
N GLU A 29 -7.43 -14.72 -24.78
CA GLU A 29 -8.36 -15.74 -24.24
C GLU A 29 -8.53 -15.63 -22.72
N GLN A 30 -7.43 -15.44 -21.97
CA GLN A 30 -7.49 -15.24 -20.53
C GLN A 30 -8.17 -13.93 -20.13
N ALA A 31 -8.00 -12.89 -20.95
CA ALA A 31 -8.71 -11.63 -20.77
C ALA A 31 -10.23 -11.82 -20.96
N GLN A 32 -10.63 -12.55 -21.99
CA GLN A 32 -12.03 -12.87 -22.25
C GLN A 32 -12.64 -13.69 -21.11
N LEU A 33 -11.96 -14.74 -20.63
CA LEU A 33 -12.44 -15.53 -19.49
C LEU A 33 -12.59 -14.68 -18.22
N ALA A 34 -11.62 -13.81 -17.93
CA ALA A 34 -11.71 -12.91 -16.78
C ALA A 34 -12.90 -11.94 -16.88
N LEU A 35 -13.19 -11.43 -18.09
CA LEU A 35 -14.35 -10.57 -18.35
C LEU A 35 -15.68 -11.33 -18.29
N VAL A 36 -15.74 -12.59 -18.75
CA VAL A 36 -16.91 -13.46 -18.58
C VAL A 36 -17.15 -13.75 -17.10
N CYS A 37 -16.11 -14.04 -16.33
CA CYS A 37 -16.23 -14.21 -14.89
C CYS A 37 -16.69 -12.93 -14.19
N LEU A 38 -16.14 -11.77 -14.56
CA LEU A 38 -16.59 -10.47 -14.06
C LEU A 38 -18.09 -10.27 -14.33
N HIS A 39 -18.50 -10.49 -15.58
CA HIS A 39 -19.88 -10.37 -16.01
C HIS A 39 -20.81 -11.23 -15.15
N TRP A 40 -20.47 -12.50 -14.99
CA TRP A 40 -21.26 -13.42 -14.18
C TRP A 40 -21.29 -13.00 -12.71
N LEU A 41 -20.15 -12.59 -12.13
CA LEU A 41 -20.08 -12.11 -10.75
C LEU A 41 -20.94 -10.87 -10.53
N LEU A 42 -20.89 -9.87 -11.43
CA LEU A 42 -21.66 -8.65 -11.28
C LEU A 42 -23.15 -8.82 -11.55
N THR A 43 -23.51 -9.80 -12.38
CA THR A 43 -24.91 -10.11 -12.69
C THR A 43 -25.57 -10.92 -11.57
N GLU A 44 -24.87 -11.89 -10.99
CA GLU A 44 -25.45 -12.82 -10.00
C GLU A 44 -25.19 -12.41 -8.54
N HIS A 45 -24.05 -11.78 -8.24
CA HIS A 45 -23.65 -11.49 -6.86
C HIS A 45 -23.95 -10.05 -6.45
N ARG A 46 -24.93 -9.91 -5.55
CA ARG A 46 -25.31 -8.63 -4.92
C ARG A 46 -24.30 -8.12 -3.87
N CYS A 47 -23.30 -8.93 -3.52
CA CYS A 47 -22.27 -8.53 -2.56
C CYS A 47 -21.14 -7.70 -3.17
N VAL A 48 -21.04 -7.65 -4.51
CA VAL A 48 -20.00 -6.87 -5.19
C VAL A 48 -20.45 -5.41 -5.27
N TYR A 49 -19.73 -4.53 -4.60
CA TYR A 49 -20.03 -3.10 -4.55
C TYR A 49 -18.92 -2.23 -5.14
N LEU A 50 -17.70 -2.76 -5.30
CA LEU A 50 -16.57 -2.02 -5.87
C LEU A 50 -15.87 -2.85 -6.94
N VAL A 51 -15.67 -2.23 -8.12
CA VAL A 51 -14.89 -2.80 -9.22
C VAL A 51 -13.69 -1.92 -9.53
N GLU A 52 -12.49 -2.49 -9.51
CA GLU A 52 -11.27 -1.84 -9.97
C GLU A 52 -10.78 -2.54 -11.23
N ALA A 53 -10.48 -1.81 -12.28
CA ALA A 53 -9.97 -2.38 -13.51
C ALA A 53 -8.70 -1.62 -13.94
N ASP A 54 -7.58 -2.33 -14.02
CA ASP A 54 -6.28 -1.79 -14.43
C ASP A 54 -5.80 -2.47 -15.71
N ARG A 55 -5.46 -1.65 -16.72
CA ARG A 55 -4.95 -1.99 -18.06
C ARG A 55 -5.75 -3.08 -18.81
N PHE A 56 -5.96 -2.88 -20.12
CA PHE A 56 -6.47 -3.86 -21.11
C PHE A 56 -7.95 -4.35 -21.00
N SER A 57 -8.65 -4.23 -19.87
CA SER A 57 -10.02 -4.78 -19.73
C SER A 57 -11.03 -4.14 -20.69
N LEU A 58 -10.98 -2.81 -20.86
CA LEU A 58 -11.91 -2.08 -21.73
C LEU A 58 -11.65 -2.32 -23.23
N ASN A 59 -10.41 -2.57 -23.63
CA ASN A 59 -10.05 -2.67 -25.05
C ASN A 59 -10.33 -4.05 -25.65
N THR A 60 -10.39 -5.09 -24.81
CA THR A 60 -10.44 -6.48 -25.30
C THR A 60 -11.85 -6.89 -25.70
N GLN A 61 -12.83 -6.63 -24.82
CA GLN A 61 -14.25 -6.84 -25.07
C GLN A 61 -15.08 -5.79 -24.34
N PRO A 62 -15.14 -4.54 -24.85
CA PRO A 62 -15.85 -3.44 -24.18
C PRO A 62 -17.31 -3.80 -23.91
N ARG A 63 -18.01 -4.36 -24.90
CA ARG A 63 -19.44 -4.70 -24.77
C ARG A 63 -19.76 -5.62 -23.58
N LEU A 64 -18.93 -6.62 -23.31
CA LEU A 64 -19.16 -7.54 -22.19
C LEU A 64 -18.93 -6.85 -20.85
N PHE A 65 -17.90 -5.99 -20.77
CA PHE A 65 -17.65 -5.17 -19.58
C PHE A 65 -18.79 -4.18 -19.34
N LEU A 66 -19.29 -3.53 -20.39
CA LEU A 66 -20.41 -2.60 -20.34
C LEU A 66 -21.70 -3.28 -19.86
N ASP A 67 -22.06 -4.43 -20.44
CA ASP A 67 -23.23 -5.21 -20.03
C ASP A 67 -23.11 -5.67 -18.56
N ALA A 68 -21.90 -6.02 -18.12
CA ALA A 68 -21.64 -6.39 -16.73
C ALA A 68 -21.90 -5.22 -15.75
N MET A 69 -21.49 -4.00 -16.12
CA MET A 69 -21.76 -2.81 -15.31
C MET A 69 -23.25 -2.49 -15.28
N GLN A 70 -23.93 -2.53 -16.42
CA GLN A 70 -25.36 -2.22 -16.54
C GLN A 70 -26.24 -3.19 -15.73
N ARG A 71 -25.87 -4.47 -15.69
CA ARG A 71 -26.65 -5.50 -14.98
C ARG A 71 -26.41 -5.50 -13.47
N SER A 72 -25.37 -4.83 -12.99
CA SER A 72 -25.06 -4.82 -11.56
C SER A 72 -26.08 -3.98 -10.77
N GLN A 73 -26.70 -4.60 -9.76
CA GLN A 73 -27.70 -3.94 -8.91
C GLN A 73 -27.11 -3.33 -7.63
N CYS A 74 -25.82 -3.57 -7.35
CA CYS A 74 -25.19 -3.24 -6.07
C CYS A 74 -23.88 -2.48 -6.21
N LEU A 75 -23.48 -2.13 -7.44
CA LEU A 75 -22.29 -1.36 -7.69
C LEU A 75 -22.41 0.05 -7.10
N VAL A 76 -21.46 0.38 -6.23
CA VAL A 76 -21.35 1.67 -5.53
C VAL A 76 -20.13 2.44 -6.00
N ALA A 77 -19.07 1.74 -6.40
CA ALA A 77 -17.80 2.34 -6.77
C ALA A 77 -17.15 1.68 -7.99
N VAL A 78 -16.63 2.48 -8.91
CA VAL A 78 -15.87 2.03 -10.08
C VAL A 78 -14.54 2.77 -10.17
N ARG A 79 -13.44 2.03 -10.33
CA ARG A 79 -12.09 2.58 -10.51
C ARG A 79 -11.44 2.04 -11.75
N LEU A 80 -11.00 2.92 -12.64
CA LEU A 80 -10.39 2.61 -13.92
C LEU A 80 -9.02 3.28 -13.96
N SER A 81 -7.95 2.50 -14.14
CA SER A 81 -6.59 3.02 -14.23
C SER A 81 -5.83 2.52 -15.46
N SER A 82 -4.94 3.35 -16.01
CA SER A 82 -3.96 2.98 -17.03
C SER A 82 -4.55 2.42 -18.35
N HIS A 83 -5.72 2.89 -18.80
CA HIS A 83 -6.35 2.39 -20.03
C HIS A 83 -6.09 3.29 -21.24
N SER A 84 -5.98 2.70 -22.44
CA SER A 84 -5.97 3.44 -23.71
C SER A 84 -7.29 3.20 -24.43
N VAL A 85 -8.27 4.09 -24.33
CA VAL A 85 -9.66 3.81 -24.74
C VAL A 85 -10.09 4.74 -25.87
N GLU A 86 -10.91 4.26 -26.78
CA GLU A 86 -11.59 5.11 -27.76
C GLU A 86 -12.70 5.94 -27.11
N ALA A 87 -12.89 7.18 -27.56
CA ALA A 87 -13.91 8.12 -27.10
C ALA A 87 -15.30 7.47 -26.94
N GLN A 88 -15.73 6.73 -27.96
CA GLN A 88 -17.04 6.07 -27.99
C GLN A 88 -17.18 4.98 -26.91
N VAL A 89 -16.12 4.21 -26.65
CA VAL A 89 -16.15 3.15 -25.63
C VAL A 89 -16.28 3.75 -24.22
N LEU A 90 -15.60 4.87 -23.97
CA LEU A 90 -15.77 5.60 -22.71
C LEU A 90 -17.17 6.21 -22.61
N ALA A 91 -17.70 6.76 -23.70
CA ALA A 91 -19.06 7.30 -23.73
C ALA A 91 -20.11 6.22 -23.41
N ASP A 92 -19.99 5.04 -24.03
CA ASP A 92 -20.87 3.90 -23.77
C ASP A 92 -20.75 3.42 -22.31
N LEU A 93 -19.56 3.50 -21.72
CA LEU A 93 -19.31 3.16 -20.31
C LEU A 93 -19.97 4.13 -19.36
N LEU A 94 -19.84 5.43 -19.61
CA LEU A 94 -20.51 6.43 -18.79
C LEU A 94 -22.03 6.30 -18.93
N ALA A 95 -22.55 6.07 -20.14
CA ALA A 95 -23.97 5.80 -20.34
C ALA A 95 -24.46 4.54 -19.60
N ALA A 96 -23.66 3.47 -19.60
CA ALA A 96 -23.93 2.25 -18.84
C ALA A 96 -24.01 2.52 -17.33
N LEU A 97 -23.05 3.30 -16.81
CA LEU A 97 -22.96 3.65 -15.38
C LEU A 97 -24.02 4.68 -14.97
N ALA A 98 -24.48 5.55 -15.87
CA ALA A 98 -25.53 6.54 -15.58
C ALA A 98 -26.85 5.88 -15.10
N ASN A 99 -27.12 4.66 -15.56
CA ASN A 99 -28.29 3.87 -15.13
C ASN A 99 -28.12 3.23 -13.75
N THR A 100 -26.93 3.29 -13.15
CA THR A 100 -26.65 2.72 -11.83
C THR A 100 -26.95 3.74 -10.73
N HIS A 101 -28.20 3.78 -10.26
CA HIS A 101 -28.67 4.75 -9.25
C HIS A 101 -27.97 4.71 -7.88
N ARG A 102 -27.03 3.79 -7.67
CA ARG A 102 -26.30 3.60 -6.41
C ARG A 102 -24.82 3.98 -6.50
N LEU A 103 -24.34 4.38 -7.68
CA LEU A 103 -22.95 4.74 -7.87
C LEU A 103 -22.66 6.06 -7.14
N THR A 104 -21.80 5.99 -6.13
CA THR A 104 -21.35 7.15 -5.34
C THR A 104 -19.92 7.54 -5.66
N ASP A 105 -19.10 6.61 -6.19
CA ASP A 105 -17.68 6.82 -6.41
C ASP A 105 -17.26 6.43 -7.84
N LEU A 106 -16.71 7.39 -8.59
CA LEU A 106 -16.07 7.15 -9.88
C LEU A 106 -14.63 7.65 -9.85
N HIS A 107 -13.70 6.77 -10.22
CA HIS A 107 -12.29 7.12 -10.36
C HIS A 107 -11.78 6.67 -11.73
N CYS A 108 -11.39 7.63 -12.55
CA CYS A 108 -10.67 7.44 -13.80
C CYS A 108 -9.28 8.07 -13.67
N SER A 109 -8.21 7.27 -13.78
CA SER A 109 -6.85 7.79 -13.77
C SER A 109 -5.90 7.19 -14.79
N ASP A 110 -4.88 7.96 -15.21
CA ASP A 110 -3.86 7.52 -16.19
C ASP A 110 -4.47 6.99 -17.50
N MET A 111 -5.56 7.60 -17.98
CA MET A 111 -6.22 7.15 -19.21
C MET A 111 -5.69 7.91 -20.42
N ARG A 112 -5.48 7.20 -21.52
CA ARG A 112 -5.22 7.79 -22.85
C ARG A 112 -6.48 7.65 -23.69
N ILE A 113 -7.12 8.77 -24.00
CA ILE A 113 -8.36 8.76 -24.75
C ILE A 113 -8.08 9.21 -26.18
N SER A 114 -8.48 8.40 -27.17
CA SER A 114 -8.36 8.72 -28.59
C SER A 114 -9.72 9.00 -29.22
N GLY A 115 -9.81 10.00 -30.08
CA GLY A 115 -11.04 10.35 -30.79
C GLY A 115 -11.42 11.82 -30.58
N ASP A 116 -12.72 12.11 -30.64
CA ASP A 116 -13.27 13.45 -30.45
C ASP A 116 -13.32 13.83 -28.96
N HIS A 117 -12.45 14.76 -28.57
CA HIS A 117 -12.29 15.21 -27.19
C HIS A 117 -13.51 16.00 -26.68
N ASP A 118 -14.17 16.79 -27.54
CA ASP A 118 -15.33 17.59 -27.18
C ASP A 118 -16.55 16.69 -26.90
N GLN A 119 -16.69 15.61 -27.69
CA GLN A 119 -17.73 14.60 -27.47
C GLN A 119 -17.58 13.94 -26.09
N ILE A 120 -16.36 13.54 -25.71
CA ILE A 120 -16.12 12.86 -24.41
C ILE A 120 -16.43 13.81 -23.26
N GLU A 121 -16.04 15.08 -23.39
CA GLU A 121 -16.33 16.09 -22.39
C GLU A 121 -17.83 16.28 -22.20
N ALA A 122 -18.59 16.41 -23.30
CA ALA A 122 -20.04 16.52 -23.28
C ALA A 122 -20.73 15.29 -22.65
N VAL A 123 -20.25 14.08 -22.97
CA VAL A 123 -20.81 12.84 -22.38
C VAL A 123 -20.47 12.74 -20.89
N THR A 124 -19.26 13.14 -20.48
CA THR A 124 -18.86 13.18 -19.08
C THR A 124 -19.69 14.19 -18.28
N ALA A 125 -19.94 15.37 -18.86
CA ALA A 125 -20.83 16.37 -18.29
C ALA A 125 -22.26 15.86 -18.15
N GLY A 126 -22.80 15.23 -19.20
CA GLY A 126 -24.14 14.63 -19.17
C GLY A 126 -24.26 13.51 -18.13
N PHE A 127 -23.21 12.70 -17.96
CA PHE A 127 -23.13 11.67 -16.92
C PHE A 127 -23.20 12.26 -15.50
N ILE A 128 -22.41 13.29 -15.22
CA ILE A 128 -22.41 13.98 -13.92
C ILE A 128 -23.80 14.56 -13.64
N ALA A 129 -24.39 15.25 -14.62
CA ALA A 129 -25.71 15.85 -14.47
C ALA A 129 -26.83 14.80 -14.27
N ALA A 130 -26.69 13.59 -14.84
CA ALA A 130 -27.68 12.52 -14.71
C ALA A 130 -27.58 11.76 -13.38
N LEU A 131 -26.38 11.64 -12.80
CA LEU A 131 -26.13 10.87 -11.58
C LEU A 131 -26.17 11.73 -10.33
N GLY A 132 -27.39 12.00 -9.85
CA GLY A 132 -27.58 12.66 -8.56
C GLY A 132 -27.09 11.85 -7.34
N SER A 133 -26.58 10.63 -7.48
CA SER A 133 -26.03 9.85 -6.37
C SER A 133 -24.51 10.03 -6.19
N LEU A 134 -23.82 10.66 -7.13
CA LEU A 134 -22.36 10.72 -7.15
C LEU A 134 -21.83 11.64 -6.03
N GLN A 135 -20.96 11.10 -5.18
CA GLN A 135 -20.35 11.82 -4.04
C GLN A 135 -18.86 12.08 -4.25
N SER A 136 -18.20 11.21 -5.01
CA SER A 136 -16.75 11.19 -5.18
C SER A 136 -16.41 11.00 -6.64
N LEU A 137 -15.72 12.01 -7.20
CA LEU A 137 -15.31 12.04 -8.60
C LEU A 137 -13.82 12.28 -8.70
N GLN A 138 -13.11 11.35 -9.34
CA GLN A 138 -11.69 11.48 -9.64
C GLN A 138 -11.43 11.32 -11.13
N LEU A 139 -10.96 12.39 -11.76
CA LEU A 139 -10.59 12.49 -13.18
C LEU A 139 -9.15 13.02 -13.27
N THR A 140 -8.17 12.13 -13.21
CA THR A 140 -6.75 12.54 -13.16
C THR A 140 -5.88 11.87 -14.22
N ARG A 141 -4.91 12.58 -14.80
CA ARG A 141 -4.04 12.10 -15.90
C ARG A 141 -4.82 11.55 -17.09
N LEU A 142 -5.83 12.30 -17.54
CA LEU A 142 -6.67 11.95 -18.69
C LEU A 142 -6.12 12.62 -19.95
N ARG A 143 -5.30 11.91 -20.72
CA ARG A 143 -4.73 12.46 -21.97
C ARG A 143 -5.83 12.57 -23.02
N GLY A 144 -6.01 13.76 -23.58
CA GLY A 144 -7.11 14.06 -24.50
C GLY A 144 -8.36 14.58 -23.79
N PHE A 145 -8.21 15.22 -22.63
CA PHE A 145 -9.30 15.80 -21.84
C PHE A 145 -8.89 17.22 -21.41
N ASP A 146 -8.69 18.10 -22.38
CA ASP A 146 -7.93 19.35 -22.16
C ASP A 146 -8.83 20.56 -21.85
N ASN A 147 -10.12 20.52 -22.22
CA ASN A 147 -10.99 21.68 -22.25
C ASN A 147 -11.92 21.79 -21.02
N CYS A 148 -12.34 20.67 -20.39
CA CYS A 148 -13.03 20.54 -19.09
C CYS A 148 -14.25 21.46 -18.80
N ASP A 149 -14.63 22.37 -19.69
CA ASP A 149 -15.64 23.41 -19.52
C ASP A 149 -17.03 22.82 -19.23
N ALA A 150 -17.48 21.88 -20.06
CA ALA A 150 -18.77 21.23 -19.90
C ALA A 150 -18.84 20.42 -18.61
N VAL A 151 -17.74 19.76 -18.22
CA VAL A 151 -17.66 19.05 -16.93
C VAL A 151 -17.78 20.02 -15.77
N ILE A 152 -17.08 21.14 -15.82
CA ILE A 152 -17.16 22.16 -14.76
C ILE A 152 -18.56 22.76 -14.67
N GLN A 153 -19.23 22.99 -15.80
CA GLN A 153 -20.64 23.41 -15.80
C GLN A 153 -21.56 22.35 -15.18
N ALA A 154 -21.35 21.07 -15.48
CA ALA A 154 -22.12 19.99 -14.87
C ALA A 154 -21.88 19.90 -13.34
N LEU A 155 -20.64 20.09 -12.88
CA LEU A 155 -20.32 20.16 -11.46
C LEU A 155 -21.09 21.29 -10.76
N ARG A 156 -21.27 22.45 -11.41
CA ARG A 156 -22.05 23.57 -10.84
C ARG A 156 -23.53 23.24 -10.67
N SER A 157 -24.08 22.38 -11.52
CA SER A 157 -25.46 21.91 -11.38
C SER A 157 -25.61 20.75 -10.40
N ASP A 158 -24.51 20.07 -10.02
CA ASP A 158 -24.50 18.97 -9.08
C ASP A 158 -24.33 19.49 -7.64
N SER A 159 -25.15 18.99 -6.72
CA SER A 159 -25.14 19.39 -5.31
C SER A 159 -24.52 18.36 -4.37
N ASN A 160 -24.05 17.20 -4.86
CA ASN A 160 -23.78 16.04 -4.00
C ASN A 160 -22.31 15.61 -3.96
N ILE A 161 -21.47 16.10 -4.88
CA ILE A 161 -20.04 15.78 -4.91
C ILE A 161 -19.31 16.42 -3.73
N CYS A 162 -18.97 15.62 -2.72
CA CYS A 162 -18.20 16.02 -1.55
C CYS A 162 -16.68 15.79 -1.71
N LYS A 163 -16.26 14.96 -2.68
CA LYS A 163 -14.84 14.70 -2.98
C LYS A 163 -14.56 14.87 -4.46
N LEU A 164 -13.67 15.79 -4.81
CA LEU A 164 -13.27 16.06 -6.18
C LEU A 164 -11.76 15.93 -6.35
N ALA A 165 -11.34 15.16 -7.34
CA ALA A 165 -9.97 15.08 -7.79
C ALA A 165 -9.91 15.35 -9.30
N ILE A 166 -9.27 16.44 -9.71
CA ILE A 166 -9.27 16.88 -11.11
C ILE A 166 -7.92 17.47 -11.51
N GLU A 167 -7.56 17.33 -12.77
CA GLU A 167 -6.43 18.08 -13.34
C GLU A 167 -6.81 19.55 -13.56
N LEU A 168 -5.88 20.45 -13.30
CA LEU A 168 -6.13 21.87 -13.51
C LEU A 168 -6.33 22.14 -15.02
N PRO A 169 -7.48 22.70 -15.44
CA PRO A 169 -7.74 23.00 -16.84
C PRO A 169 -6.65 23.90 -17.44
N HIS A 170 -6.32 23.73 -18.72
CA HIS A 170 -5.30 24.56 -19.36
C HIS A 170 -5.79 26.00 -19.64
N LYS A 171 -7.10 26.17 -19.88
CA LYS A 171 -7.71 27.47 -20.21
C LYS A 171 -8.16 28.23 -18.96
N GLN A 172 -7.94 29.54 -18.96
CA GLN A 172 -8.31 30.44 -17.85
C GLN A 172 -9.82 30.50 -17.50
N PRO A 173 -10.77 30.54 -18.47
CA PRO A 173 -12.20 30.63 -18.16
C PRO A 173 -12.68 29.41 -17.36
N SER A 174 -12.21 28.24 -17.76
CA SER A 174 -12.47 26.95 -17.11
C SER A 174 -11.96 26.96 -15.67
N ARG A 175 -10.76 27.50 -15.43
CA ARG A 175 -10.19 27.62 -14.08
C ARG A 175 -11.07 28.46 -13.16
N GLY A 176 -11.46 29.66 -13.60
CA GLY A 176 -12.36 30.53 -12.84
C GLY A 176 -13.69 29.84 -12.52
N ALA A 177 -14.27 29.12 -13.49
CA ALA A 177 -15.51 28.38 -13.29
C ALA A 177 -15.37 27.22 -12.28
N LEU A 178 -14.24 26.50 -12.27
CA LEU A 178 -13.97 25.45 -11.30
C LEU A 178 -13.93 26.02 -9.87
N PHE A 179 -13.22 27.12 -9.67
CA PHE A 179 -13.10 27.74 -8.36
C PHE A 179 -14.39 28.43 -7.92
N GLN A 180 -15.21 28.95 -8.85
CA GLN A 180 -16.58 29.35 -8.55
C GLN A 180 -17.42 28.18 -8.01
N PHE A 181 -17.30 26.99 -8.60
CA PHE A 181 -17.94 25.79 -8.04
C PHE A 181 -17.44 25.48 -6.63
N VAL A 182 -16.13 25.47 -6.41
CA VAL A 182 -15.54 25.22 -5.07
C VAL A 182 -16.05 26.23 -4.03
N SER A 183 -16.13 27.50 -4.41
CA SER A 183 -16.62 28.59 -3.54
C SER A 183 -18.11 28.47 -3.20
N GLY A 184 -18.92 27.99 -4.15
CA GLY A 184 -20.38 27.92 -4.03
C GLY A 184 -20.90 26.56 -3.54
N SER A 185 -20.05 25.54 -3.48
CA SER A 185 -20.46 24.21 -3.04
C SER A 185 -20.80 24.19 -1.55
N ALA A 186 -21.94 23.57 -1.23
CA ALA A 186 -22.40 23.38 0.14
C ALA A 186 -21.99 22.02 0.75
N VAL A 187 -21.28 21.19 -0.01
CA VAL A 187 -20.93 19.81 0.40
C VAL A 187 -19.49 19.42 0.10
N LEU A 188 -18.73 20.20 -0.68
CA LEU A 188 -17.36 19.84 -1.06
C LEU A 188 -16.44 19.90 0.16
N GLU A 189 -15.95 18.74 0.59
CA GLU A 189 -15.08 18.54 1.76
C GLU A 189 -13.62 18.29 1.36
N GLU A 190 -13.40 17.54 0.27
CA GLU A 190 -12.05 17.18 -0.21
C GLU A 190 -11.81 17.62 -1.65
N LEU A 191 -10.72 18.38 -1.88
CA LEU A 191 -10.27 18.79 -3.20
C LEU A 191 -8.82 18.32 -3.45
N LEU A 192 -8.61 17.54 -4.50
CA LEU A 192 -7.29 17.19 -5.03
C LEU A 192 -7.07 17.88 -6.37
N LEU A 193 -6.07 18.76 -6.42
CA LEU A 193 -5.63 19.44 -7.63
C LEU A 193 -4.33 18.79 -8.11
N MET A 194 -4.34 18.26 -9.33
CA MET A 194 -3.11 17.78 -9.95
C MET A 194 -2.61 18.78 -10.99
N GLY A 195 -1.33 19.15 -10.85
CA GLY A 195 -0.62 19.96 -11.83
C GLY A 195 -0.20 19.12 -13.03
N SER A 196 -0.53 19.56 -14.23
CA SER A 196 0.11 19.06 -15.45
C SER A 196 1.55 19.58 -15.49
N GLU A 197 2.52 18.74 -15.87
CA GLU A 197 3.90 19.18 -16.11
C GLU A 197 3.90 20.42 -17.02
N ARG A 198 4.45 21.53 -16.51
CA ARG A 198 4.52 22.91 -17.04
C ARG A 198 3.53 23.88 -16.36
N SER A 199 3.98 24.36 -15.19
CA SER A 199 3.58 25.61 -14.50
C SER A 199 2.22 26.20 -14.85
N VAL A 200 1.30 26.10 -13.92
CA VAL A 200 0.07 26.86 -13.90
C VAL A 200 0.44 28.31 -13.55
N GLY A 201 0.09 29.27 -14.41
CA GLY A 201 0.41 30.70 -14.15
C GLY A 201 -0.34 31.27 -12.94
N ALA A 202 0.21 32.32 -12.33
CA ALA A 202 -0.25 32.95 -11.08
C ALA A 202 -1.76 33.22 -11.00
N CYS A 203 -2.41 33.58 -12.11
CA CYS A 203 -3.86 33.89 -12.12
C CYS A 203 -4.74 32.74 -11.64
N THR A 204 -4.22 31.50 -11.59
CA THR A 204 -4.99 30.33 -11.13
C THR A 204 -5.05 30.23 -9.61
N LEU A 205 -4.04 30.74 -8.91
CA LEU A 205 -3.97 30.72 -7.45
C LEU A 205 -4.84 31.81 -6.84
N ASP A 206 -5.02 32.95 -7.50
CA ASP A 206 -5.95 33.99 -7.06
C ASP A 206 -7.38 33.43 -6.94
N TYR A 207 -7.85 32.72 -7.96
CA TYR A 207 -9.16 32.05 -7.92
C TYR A 207 -9.23 30.96 -6.84
N LEU A 208 -8.16 30.19 -6.61
CA LEU A 208 -8.13 29.21 -5.53
C LEU A 208 -8.24 29.88 -4.16
N VAL A 209 -7.50 30.97 -3.94
CA VAL A 209 -7.51 31.74 -2.69
C VAL A 209 -8.90 32.32 -2.43
N GLU A 210 -9.52 32.93 -3.45
CA GLU A 210 -10.90 33.43 -3.36
C GLU A 210 -11.88 32.30 -3.03
N ALA A 211 -11.75 31.14 -3.68
CA ALA A 211 -12.61 30.00 -3.42
C ALA A 211 -12.42 29.41 -2.02
N MET A 212 -11.18 29.35 -1.53
CA MET A 212 -10.87 28.90 -0.18
C MET A 212 -11.44 29.85 0.89
N ALA A 213 -11.38 31.16 0.65
CA ALA A 213 -11.94 32.16 1.55
C ALA A 213 -13.48 32.10 1.60
N ALA A 214 -14.12 31.82 0.46
CA ALA A 214 -15.58 31.74 0.36
C ALA A 214 -16.17 30.40 0.81
N SER A 215 -15.42 29.31 0.69
CA SER A 215 -15.90 27.96 0.98
C SER A 215 -16.18 27.75 2.47
N LYS A 216 -17.34 27.14 2.77
CA LYS A 216 -17.79 26.84 4.15
C LYS A 216 -17.65 25.36 4.54
N THR A 217 -17.22 24.50 3.61
CA THR A 217 -17.20 23.05 3.80
C THR A 217 -15.86 22.40 3.49
N LEU A 218 -14.98 23.07 2.74
CA LEU A 218 -13.71 22.46 2.33
C LEU A 218 -12.82 22.20 3.54
N GLU A 219 -12.64 20.93 3.91
CA GLU A 219 -11.82 20.52 5.06
C GLU A 219 -10.41 20.08 4.62
N LYS A 220 -10.26 19.57 3.40
CA LYS A 220 -9.00 18.99 2.91
C LYS A 220 -8.64 19.45 1.51
N LEU A 221 -7.43 19.99 1.39
CA LEU A 221 -6.81 20.37 0.13
C LEU A 221 -5.56 19.53 -0.12
N CYS A 222 -5.53 18.83 -1.25
CA CYS A 222 -4.35 18.14 -1.75
C CYS A 222 -3.89 18.82 -3.03
N VAL A 223 -2.61 19.17 -3.11
CA VAL A 223 -1.98 19.67 -4.32
C VAL A 223 -0.88 18.70 -4.73
N ASP A 224 -0.94 18.18 -5.96
CA ASP A 224 0.02 17.22 -6.49
C ASP A 224 0.76 17.77 -7.71
N GLN A 225 2.06 17.47 -7.81
CA GLN A 225 2.94 17.79 -8.94
C GLN A 225 2.97 19.28 -9.34
N TYR A 226 2.87 20.18 -8.36
CA TYR A 226 2.89 21.62 -8.60
C TYR A 226 4.27 22.24 -8.33
N THR A 227 4.67 23.26 -9.09
CA THR A 227 5.82 24.10 -8.74
C THR A 227 5.32 25.46 -8.27
N PHE A 228 5.64 25.83 -7.04
CA PHE A 228 5.28 27.14 -6.50
C PHE A 228 6.45 28.14 -6.57
N ASP A 229 6.12 29.40 -6.85
CA ASP A 229 6.98 30.56 -6.60
C ASP A 229 6.68 31.25 -5.24
N VAL A 230 7.43 32.32 -4.94
CA VAL A 230 7.32 33.11 -3.71
C VAL A 230 5.97 33.79 -3.50
N LEU A 231 5.39 34.33 -4.56
CA LEU A 231 4.10 34.99 -4.50
C LEU A 231 3.00 33.95 -4.28
N GLU A 232 3.06 32.87 -5.04
CA GLU A 232 2.08 31.78 -5.05
C GLU A 232 1.92 31.09 -3.70
N VAL A 233 3.01 30.75 -3.02
CA VAL A 233 2.93 30.21 -1.64
C VAL A 233 2.48 31.26 -0.65
N THR A 234 2.87 32.52 -0.82
CA THR A 234 2.42 33.60 0.08
C THR A 234 0.91 33.75 0.01
N LEU A 235 0.34 33.77 -1.20
CA LEU A 235 -1.09 33.82 -1.42
C LEU A 235 -1.80 32.61 -0.82
N LEU A 236 -1.32 31.40 -1.12
CA LEU A 236 -1.89 30.16 -0.59
C LEU A 236 -1.86 30.13 0.95
N THR A 237 -0.73 30.48 1.56
CA THR A 237 -0.57 30.42 3.02
C THR A 237 -1.35 31.51 3.75
N ASN A 238 -1.55 32.68 3.13
CA ASN A 238 -2.50 33.67 3.64
C ASN A 238 -3.93 33.12 3.61
N ALA A 239 -4.34 32.45 2.52
CA ALA A 239 -5.64 31.81 2.46
C ALA A 239 -5.80 30.70 3.52
N LEU A 240 -4.73 29.96 3.83
CA LEU A 240 -4.72 28.97 4.92
C LEU A 240 -4.87 29.61 6.30
N ALA A 241 -4.24 30.76 6.51
CA ALA A 241 -4.33 31.52 7.75
C ALA A 241 -5.77 32.02 7.99
N ASP A 242 -6.44 32.46 6.92
CA ASP A 242 -7.77 33.07 6.98
C ASP A 242 -8.91 32.04 6.92
N SER A 243 -8.62 30.82 6.45
CA SER A 243 -9.60 29.74 6.38
C SER A 243 -10.01 29.25 7.78
N THR A 244 -11.32 29.10 7.99
CA THR A 244 -11.91 28.58 9.24
C THR A 244 -12.32 27.11 9.15
N THR A 245 -12.35 26.56 7.93
CA THR A 245 -12.89 25.23 7.62
C THR A 245 -11.81 24.22 7.27
N LEU A 246 -10.71 24.68 6.67
CA LEU A 246 -9.66 23.81 6.20
C LEU A 246 -8.84 23.25 7.38
N ARG A 247 -8.81 21.92 7.47
CA ARG A 247 -8.12 21.18 8.54
C ARG A 247 -6.86 20.49 8.06
N GLN A 248 -6.82 20.11 6.78
CA GLN A 248 -5.72 19.32 6.23
C GLN A 248 -5.22 19.86 4.88
N VAL A 249 -3.91 20.02 4.77
CA VAL A 249 -3.24 20.38 3.52
C VAL A 249 -2.12 19.40 3.21
N ILE A 250 -2.11 18.88 1.99
CA ILE A 250 -1.11 17.91 1.52
C ILE A 250 -0.45 18.40 0.23
N PHE A 251 0.87 18.48 0.24
CA PHE A 251 1.69 18.80 -0.93
C PHE A 251 2.42 17.55 -1.42
N ASN A 252 1.89 16.93 -2.48
CA ASN A 252 2.45 15.74 -3.11
C ASN A 252 3.31 16.12 -4.32
N SER A 253 4.50 15.53 -4.43
CA SER A 253 5.48 15.78 -5.48
C SER A 253 5.66 17.25 -5.88
N CYS A 254 5.50 18.18 -4.92
CA CYS A 254 5.57 19.62 -5.15
C CYS A 254 7.02 20.13 -5.11
N SER A 255 7.29 21.20 -5.84
CA SER A 255 8.60 21.84 -5.93
C SER A 255 8.51 23.33 -5.62
N TRP A 256 9.60 23.90 -5.11
CA TRP A 256 9.62 25.25 -4.54
C TRP A 256 10.73 26.05 -5.21
N SER A 257 10.37 27.11 -5.94
CA SER A 257 11.31 27.90 -6.74
C SER A 257 11.53 29.30 -6.15
N GLN A 258 12.80 29.73 -6.04
CA GLN A 258 13.18 31.07 -5.57
C GLN A 258 13.13 32.13 -6.67
N GLY A 259 13.19 31.71 -7.95
CA GLY A 259 13.21 32.60 -9.10
C GLY A 259 11.84 32.79 -9.73
N HIS A 260 11.63 33.96 -10.35
CA HIS A 260 10.60 34.13 -11.36
C HIS A 260 10.93 33.19 -12.52
N ARG A 261 10.02 32.29 -12.91
CA ARG A 261 10.21 31.53 -14.15
C ARG A 261 9.95 32.49 -15.32
N PRO A 262 10.91 32.73 -16.23
CA PRO A 262 10.62 33.42 -17.47
C PRO A 262 9.70 32.49 -18.26
N HIS A 263 8.40 32.79 -18.29
CA HIS A 263 7.51 32.12 -19.24
C HIS A 263 7.99 32.53 -20.64
N GLY A 264 8.18 31.55 -21.53
CA GLY A 264 8.55 31.76 -22.93
C GLY A 264 7.46 32.44 -23.79
N HIS A 265 6.60 33.27 -23.19
CA HIS A 265 5.67 34.13 -23.90
C HIS A 265 6.16 35.57 -23.75
N GLN A 266 6.58 36.16 -24.87
CA GLN A 266 6.84 37.60 -24.97
C GLN A 266 5.60 38.35 -24.46
N GLY A 267 5.74 39.01 -23.31
CA GLY A 267 4.64 39.71 -22.62
C GLY A 267 4.59 39.36 -21.13
N GLU A 268 5.64 39.72 -20.38
CA GLU A 268 5.62 39.62 -18.92
C GLU A 268 4.67 40.69 -18.34
N ASN A 269 3.85 40.32 -17.35
CA ASN A 269 3.05 41.29 -16.60
C ASN A 269 3.95 41.97 -15.56
N PRO A 270 4.29 43.26 -15.71
CA PRO A 270 5.19 43.98 -14.80
C PRO A 270 4.70 43.99 -13.34
N ASP A 271 3.38 43.92 -13.12
CA ASP A 271 2.80 43.87 -11.77
C ASP A 271 3.17 42.57 -11.04
N ARG A 272 3.20 41.43 -11.74
CA ARG A 272 3.58 40.14 -11.12
C ARG A 272 5.03 40.14 -10.69
N VAL A 273 5.93 40.70 -11.52
CA VAL A 273 7.35 40.82 -11.17
C VAL A 273 7.50 41.70 -9.94
N PHE A 274 6.81 42.84 -9.89
CA PHE A 274 6.80 43.73 -8.73
C PHE A 274 6.28 43.03 -7.46
N HIS A 275 5.18 42.27 -7.54
CA HIS A 275 4.63 41.53 -6.40
C HIS A 275 5.54 40.40 -5.93
N CYS A 276 6.17 39.66 -6.85
CA CYS A 276 7.17 38.66 -6.51
C CYS A 276 8.38 39.30 -5.80
N GLU A 277 8.90 40.41 -6.30
CA GLU A 277 9.98 41.15 -5.62
C GLU A 277 9.53 41.69 -4.26
N THR A 278 8.30 42.18 -4.14
CA THR A 278 7.73 42.60 -2.85
C THR A 278 7.67 41.45 -1.85
N CYS A 279 7.17 40.27 -2.26
CA CYS A 279 7.16 39.09 -1.40
C CYS A 279 8.56 38.61 -1.05
N LYS A 280 9.54 38.72 -1.97
CA LYS A 280 10.95 38.46 -1.65
C LYS A 280 11.48 39.45 -0.63
N CYS A 281 11.10 40.74 -0.70
CA CYS A 281 11.46 41.72 0.32
C CYS A 281 10.81 41.43 1.67
N TRP A 282 9.56 40.97 1.70
CA TRP A 282 8.84 40.62 2.93
C TRP A 282 9.42 39.40 3.64
N TRP A 283 9.68 38.33 2.90
CA TRP A 283 10.16 37.08 3.48
C TRP A 283 11.68 36.98 3.53
N GLY A 284 12.40 37.71 2.68
CA GLY A 284 13.85 37.70 2.60
C GLY A 284 14.41 36.28 2.45
N GLN A 285 15.39 35.94 3.30
CA GLN A 285 15.98 34.60 3.37
C GLN A 285 15.08 33.56 4.08
N GLY A 286 13.98 34.00 4.71
CA GLY A 286 13.00 33.14 5.38
C GLY A 286 12.01 32.45 4.42
N TRP A 287 11.96 32.92 3.17
CA TRP A 287 11.37 32.21 2.04
C TRP A 287 12.17 30.92 1.78
N PRO A 288 11.69 29.75 2.24
CA PRO A 288 10.43 29.13 1.80
C PRO A 288 9.52 28.61 2.92
N VAL A 289 9.84 28.90 4.19
CA VAL A 289 9.16 28.30 5.35
C VAL A 289 8.27 29.30 6.10
N ASP A 290 8.67 30.57 6.15
CA ASP A 290 8.01 31.61 6.94
C ASP A 290 6.53 31.82 6.59
N PRO A 291 6.10 31.69 5.31
CA PRO A 291 4.68 31.69 4.97
C PRO A 291 3.89 30.58 5.67
N PHE A 292 4.45 29.37 5.76
CA PHE A 292 3.82 28.24 6.46
C PHE A 292 3.84 28.43 7.98
N ILE A 293 4.91 29.01 8.53
CA ILE A 293 5.00 29.37 9.95
C ILE A 293 3.85 30.31 10.32
N ARG A 294 3.63 31.34 9.50
CA ARG A 294 2.51 32.26 9.68
C ARG A 294 1.19 31.52 9.64
N ALA A 295 0.93 30.73 8.58
CA ALA A 295 -0.31 29.97 8.45
C ALA A 295 -0.59 29.04 9.64
N VAL A 296 0.43 28.30 10.11
CA VAL A 296 0.32 27.43 11.28
C VAL A 296 0.08 28.24 12.55
N SER A 297 0.70 29.40 12.70
CA SER A 297 0.56 30.19 13.92
C SER A 297 -0.78 30.91 14.03
N THR A 298 -1.40 31.26 12.89
CA THR A 298 -2.61 32.09 12.86
C THR A 298 -3.88 31.31 12.54
N SER A 299 -3.77 30.13 11.89
CA SER A 299 -4.96 29.35 11.53
C SER A 299 -5.56 28.66 12.77
N PRO A 300 -6.84 28.90 13.10
CA PRO A 300 -7.49 28.25 14.23
C PRO A 300 -7.86 26.78 13.95
N GLY A 301 -8.09 26.44 12.67
CA GLY A 301 -8.64 25.15 12.26
C GLY A 301 -7.62 24.15 11.68
N LEU A 302 -6.43 24.61 11.29
CA LEU A 302 -5.44 23.75 10.62
C LEU A 302 -4.85 22.70 11.58
N GLN A 303 -5.14 21.43 11.32
CA GLN A 303 -4.70 20.30 12.15
C GLN A 303 -3.54 19.52 11.55
N ARG A 304 -3.47 19.45 10.21
CA ARG A 304 -2.51 18.59 9.51
C ARG A 304 -1.87 19.28 8.31
N LEU A 305 -0.54 19.20 8.26
CA LEU A 305 0.26 19.66 7.13
C LEU A 305 1.19 18.55 6.68
N ALA A 306 1.19 18.24 5.39
CA ALA A 306 1.98 17.16 4.83
C ALA A 306 2.81 17.62 3.63
N PHE A 307 4.10 17.28 3.66
CA PHE A 307 5.03 17.57 2.58
C PHE A 307 5.64 16.26 2.08
N SER A 308 5.48 16.00 0.78
CA SER A 308 6.22 14.94 0.11
C SER A 308 7.72 15.24 0.11
N SER A 309 8.16 16.33 -0.52
CA SER A 309 9.56 16.76 -0.49
C SER A 309 9.72 18.07 0.26
N CYS A 310 10.54 18.05 1.30
CA CYS A 310 10.84 19.22 2.11
C CYS A 310 12.25 19.77 1.79
N PRO A 311 12.34 21.00 1.27
CA PRO A 311 13.63 21.66 1.02
C PRO A 311 14.13 22.47 2.22
N PHE A 312 13.44 22.44 3.38
CA PHE A 312 13.76 23.33 4.49
C PHE A 312 15.09 22.96 5.15
N LYS A 313 15.96 23.95 5.35
CA LYS A 313 17.19 23.84 6.16
C LYS A 313 16.85 23.73 7.65
N VAL A 314 17.83 23.30 8.46
CA VAL A 314 17.71 23.10 9.91
C VAL A 314 17.05 24.30 10.62
N ASP A 315 17.55 25.52 10.41
CA ASP A 315 16.99 26.73 11.07
C ASP A 315 15.56 27.05 10.62
N SER A 316 15.23 26.74 9.37
CA SER A 316 13.88 26.91 8.84
C SER A 316 12.91 25.88 9.43
N LEU A 317 13.36 24.63 9.53
CA LEU A 317 12.59 23.57 10.16
C LEU A 317 12.38 23.83 11.65
N ARG A 318 13.41 24.30 12.37
CA ARG A 318 13.30 24.68 13.79
C ARG A 318 12.15 25.66 14.01
N ARG A 319 12.14 26.76 13.27
CA ARG A 319 11.11 27.81 13.40
C ARG A 319 9.71 27.28 13.08
N LEU A 320 9.58 26.36 12.12
CA LEU A 320 8.31 25.68 11.84
C LEU A 320 7.87 24.77 12.98
N LEU A 321 8.78 23.99 13.55
CA LEU A 321 8.48 23.11 14.69
C LEU A 321 8.08 23.92 15.94
N GLU A 322 8.74 25.04 16.21
CA GLU A 322 8.36 25.96 17.29
C GLU A 322 6.94 26.52 17.11
N ALA A 323 6.55 26.83 15.87
CA ALA A 323 5.18 27.26 15.57
C ALA A 323 4.16 26.13 15.77
N VAL A 324 4.48 24.91 15.33
CA VAL A 324 3.65 23.70 15.54
C VAL A 324 3.51 23.35 17.03
N ALA A 325 4.57 23.55 17.82
CA ALA A 325 4.54 23.33 19.26
C ALA A 325 3.56 24.30 19.95
N LYS A 326 3.58 25.58 19.54
CA LYS A 326 2.72 26.63 20.09
C LYS A 326 1.26 26.51 19.67
N ASN A 327 0.98 25.93 18.51
CA ASN A 327 -0.39 25.71 18.07
C ASN A 327 -1.00 24.47 18.77
N SER A 328 -2.00 24.69 19.62
CA SER A 328 -2.68 23.64 20.40
C SER A 328 -3.64 22.78 19.57
N SER A 329 -4.25 23.32 18.50
CA SER A 329 -5.15 22.57 17.60
C SER A 329 -4.38 21.71 16.59
N PHE A 330 -3.11 22.02 16.34
CA PHE A 330 -2.28 21.30 15.39
C PHE A 330 -1.88 19.91 15.89
N GLN A 331 -2.20 18.89 15.09
CA GLN A 331 -2.03 17.47 15.42
C GLN A 331 -0.82 16.83 14.73
N THR A 332 -0.64 17.07 13.43
CA THR A 332 0.34 16.29 12.66
C THR A 332 1.03 17.11 11.57
N LEU A 333 2.36 17.18 11.67
CA LEU A 333 3.24 17.64 10.61
C LEU A 333 3.93 16.41 10.02
N SER A 334 3.73 16.15 8.73
CA SER A 334 4.28 14.95 8.10
C SER A 334 5.22 15.27 6.95
N PHE A 335 6.31 14.51 6.89
CA PHE A 335 7.31 14.59 5.84
C PHE A 335 7.51 13.22 5.21
N GLN A 336 7.36 13.14 3.89
CA GLN A 336 7.72 11.92 3.17
C GLN A 336 9.24 11.85 2.93
N TRP A 337 9.87 13.00 2.60
CA TRP A 337 11.29 13.11 2.29
C TRP A 337 11.89 14.39 2.90
N LEU A 338 12.86 14.25 3.82
CA LEU A 338 13.71 15.35 4.31
C LEU A 338 15.08 15.29 3.60
N THR A 339 15.44 16.36 2.87
CA THR A 339 16.65 16.35 2.02
C THR A 339 17.82 17.18 2.58
N GLN A 340 17.51 18.17 3.42
CA GLN A 340 18.46 19.18 3.90
C GLN A 340 18.77 19.09 5.41
N VAL A 341 18.11 18.19 6.14
CA VAL A 341 18.27 18.01 7.59
C VAL A 341 18.68 16.56 7.84
N SER A 342 19.73 16.35 8.64
CA SER A 342 20.13 15.01 9.06
C SER A 342 19.13 14.44 10.07
N THR A 343 19.11 13.12 10.25
CA THR A 343 18.24 12.49 11.24
C THR A 343 18.56 12.96 12.67
N GLU A 344 19.83 13.22 12.99
CA GLU A 344 20.27 13.72 14.31
C GLU A 344 19.82 15.15 14.57
N GLU A 345 20.03 16.03 13.58
CA GLU A 345 19.55 17.41 13.64
C GLU A 345 18.04 17.43 13.80
N LEU A 346 17.32 16.55 13.09
CA LEU A 346 15.88 16.41 13.24
C LEU A 346 15.50 15.98 14.66
N PHE A 347 16.10 14.95 15.24
CA PHE A 347 15.74 14.51 16.61
C PHE A 347 16.09 15.56 17.65
N ALA A 348 17.27 16.16 17.58
CA ALA A 348 17.65 17.26 18.45
C ALA A 348 16.66 18.45 18.32
N LEU A 349 16.16 18.71 17.11
CA LEU A 349 15.10 19.68 16.88
C LEU A 349 13.77 19.25 17.50
N LEU A 350 13.32 18.02 17.30
CA LEU A 350 12.05 17.52 17.83
C LEU A 350 12.04 17.51 19.37
N GLU A 351 13.13 17.10 20.00
CA GLU A 351 13.32 17.12 21.46
C GLU A 351 13.37 18.57 21.97
N SER A 352 14.24 19.42 21.39
CA SER A 352 14.36 20.82 21.84
C SER A 352 13.10 21.65 21.61
N THR A 353 12.23 21.27 20.68
CA THR A 353 10.95 21.94 20.41
C THR A 353 9.74 21.25 21.04
N GLY A 354 9.91 20.07 21.66
CA GLY A 354 8.82 19.30 22.27
C GLY A 354 7.78 18.78 21.26
N THR A 355 8.18 18.48 20.02
CA THR A 355 7.26 18.13 18.91
C THR A 355 7.27 16.65 18.52
N VAL A 356 7.96 15.78 19.27
CA VAL A 356 8.12 14.34 18.98
C VAL A 356 6.78 13.64 18.69
N GLY A 357 5.72 13.95 19.43
CA GLY A 357 4.38 13.34 19.24
C GLY A 357 3.54 13.95 18.12
N LYS A 358 3.97 15.06 17.52
CA LYS A 358 3.24 15.79 16.46
C LYS A 358 3.88 15.64 15.08
N VAL A 359 5.07 15.04 14.98
CA VAL A 359 5.81 14.95 13.71
C VAL A 359 5.91 13.50 13.26
N ALA A 360 5.48 13.24 12.02
CA ALA A 360 5.61 11.94 11.39
C ALA A 360 6.57 12.03 10.19
N VAL A 361 7.65 11.24 10.22
CA VAL A 361 8.58 11.13 9.09
C VAL A 361 8.49 9.73 8.53
N ALA A 362 8.06 9.63 7.28
CA ALA A 362 7.89 8.31 6.64
C ALA A 362 9.23 7.67 6.26
N TRP A 363 10.26 8.48 5.93
CA TRP A 363 11.60 8.01 5.55
C TRP A 363 12.68 8.87 6.22
N CYS A 364 13.46 8.27 7.14
CA CYS A 364 14.65 8.93 7.67
C CYS A 364 15.81 8.74 6.67
N ARG A 365 16.20 9.83 6.00
CA ARG A 365 17.26 9.82 4.97
C ARG A 365 18.63 10.05 5.62
N HIS A 366 19.44 9.00 5.65
CA HIS A 366 20.77 9.07 6.26
C HIS A 366 21.84 9.41 5.22
N ARG A 367 22.65 10.44 5.49
CA ARG A 367 23.89 10.69 4.74
C ARG A 367 24.99 9.81 5.36
N PRO A 368 25.70 8.98 4.57
CA PRO A 368 26.65 8.01 5.11
C PRO A 368 27.86 8.59 5.85
N MET A 369 28.10 9.90 5.77
CA MET A 369 29.24 10.55 6.42
C MET A 369 29.05 10.77 7.94
N PHE A 370 27.84 10.56 8.46
CA PHE A 370 27.48 10.79 9.87
C PHE A 370 27.04 9.50 10.60
N THR A 371 27.47 8.33 10.12
CA THR A 371 27.02 7.03 10.67
C THR A 371 27.57 6.70 12.05
N ASN A 372 28.42 7.54 12.66
CA ASN A 372 28.96 7.28 14.00
C ASN A 372 28.23 8.05 15.11
N ASP A 373 27.60 9.17 14.78
CA ASP A 373 27.01 10.07 15.77
C ASP A 373 25.61 9.60 16.21
N TRP A 374 24.87 8.90 15.35
CA TRP A 374 23.54 8.35 15.67
C TRP A 374 23.54 7.24 16.73
N LEU A 375 24.71 6.63 17.01
CA LEU A 375 24.87 5.60 18.05
C LEU A 375 24.63 6.11 19.48
N TYR A 376 24.69 7.43 19.68
CA TYR A 376 24.55 8.07 20.99
C TYR A 376 23.15 8.64 21.25
N MET A 377 22.20 8.46 20.31
CA MET A 377 20.83 8.93 20.49
C MET A 377 20.11 8.13 21.60
N PRO A 378 19.28 8.78 22.44
CA PRO A 378 18.54 8.11 23.49
C PRO A 378 17.70 6.94 22.94
N ARG A 379 17.77 5.79 23.61
CA ARG A 379 17.11 4.52 23.21
C ARG A 379 15.58 4.62 23.12
N GLU A 380 15.00 5.65 23.72
CA GLU A 380 13.56 5.92 23.73
C GLU A 380 13.10 6.75 22.51
N SER A 381 14.05 7.39 21.80
CA SER A 381 13.79 8.29 20.66
C SER A 381 13.96 7.62 19.29
N ALA A 382 14.54 6.40 19.23
CA ALA A 382 14.69 5.63 17.98
C ALA A 382 13.32 5.05 17.57
N THR A 383 12.54 5.89 16.90
CA THR A 383 11.21 5.58 16.39
C THR A 383 11.19 4.28 15.59
N ASN A 384 10.17 3.46 15.82
CA ASN A 384 9.70 2.48 14.84
C ASN A 384 9.50 3.19 13.49
N GLY A 385 10.41 2.99 12.53
CA GLY A 385 10.37 3.68 11.24
C GLY A 385 11.22 2.99 10.16
N GLU A 386 10.88 3.25 8.89
CA GLU A 386 11.69 2.82 7.74
C GLU A 386 12.93 3.74 7.62
N HIS A 387 14.12 3.16 7.75
CA HIS A 387 15.38 3.90 7.59
C HIS A 387 15.93 3.76 6.18
N LEU A 388 16.24 4.88 5.51
CA LEU A 388 16.75 4.88 4.15
C LEU A 388 18.20 5.38 4.08
N PHE A 389 19.07 4.54 3.52
CA PHE A 389 20.44 4.89 3.15
C PHE A 389 20.55 4.89 1.62
N PHE A 390 21.09 5.97 1.06
CA PHE A 390 21.27 6.15 -0.39
C PHE A 390 22.72 6.52 -0.71
N ASP A 391 23.13 6.43 -1.97
CA ASP A 391 24.50 6.68 -2.44
C ASP A 391 25.56 5.92 -1.63
N LEU A 392 25.22 4.69 -1.22
CA LEU A 392 26.15 3.80 -0.54
C LEU A 392 27.25 3.37 -1.52
N ASN A 393 28.49 3.64 -1.13
CA ASN A 393 29.69 3.06 -1.72
C ASN A 393 30.18 1.89 -0.82
N PRO A 394 31.14 1.08 -1.29
CA PRO A 394 31.70 -0.05 -0.54
C PRO A 394 32.05 0.25 0.92
N LEU A 395 32.89 1.25 1.16
CA LEU A 395 33.37 1.62 2.49
C LEU A 395 32.21 2.04 3.41
N ARG A 396 31.29 2.84 2.88
CA ARG A 396 30.12 3.34 3.60
C ARG A 396 29.17 2.23 3.98
N LEU A 397 28.93 1.27 3.09
CA LEU A 397 28.07 0.12 3.41
C LEU A 397 28.65 -0.69 4.57
N SER A 398 29.96 -0.97 4.57
CA SER A 398 30.61 -1.67 5.68
C SER A 398 30.48 -0.89 7.00
N GLN A 399 30.66 0.43 6.97
CA GLN A 399 30.45 1.30 8.13
C GLN A 399 29.02 1.21 8.64
N VAL A 400 28.00 1.41 7.80
CA VAL A 400 26.62 1.33 8.28
C VAL A 400 26.27 -0.09 8.77
N CYS A 401 26.78 -1.17 8.16
CA CYS A 401 26.53 -2.52 8.66
C CYS A 401 27.16 -2.77 10.05
N ALA A 402 28.38 -2.29 10.27
CA ALA A 402 29.04 -2.36 11.57
C ALA A 402 28.22 -1.61 12.64
N THR A 403 27.72 -0.43 12.28
CA THR A 403 26.91 0.38 13.19
C THR A 403 25.51 -0.22 13.43
N LEU A 404 24.85 -0.72 12.40
CA LEU A 404 23.54 -1.37 12.52
C LEU A 404 23.60 -2.64 13.38
N SER A 405 24.74 -3.33 13.39
CA SER A 405 24.93 -4.55 14.20
C SER A 405 24.83 -4.30 15.70
N THR A 406 24.95 -3.05 16.16
CA THR A 406 24.80 -2.68 17.57
C THR A 406 23.41 -2.10 17.90
N ASN A 407 22.52 -1.94 16.91
CA ASN A 407 21.19 -1.37 17.09
C ASN A 407 20.06 -2.41 16.85
N TYR A 408 19.32 -2.71 17.92
CA TYR A 408 18.20 -3.67 17.93
C TYR A 408 16.81 -3.01 17.79
N LEU A 409 16.74 -1.69 17.61
CA LEU A 409 15.47 -0.97 17.48
C LEU A 409 15.02 -0.83 16.02
N ILE A 410 15.94 -1.03 15.07
CA ILE A 410 15.65 -0.92 13.65
C ILE A 410 14.90 -2.17 13.20
N THR A 411 13.65 -1.96 12.77
CA THR A 411 12.75 -3.00 12.28
C THR A 411 12.53 -2.94 10.77
N ALA A 412 12.82 -1.81 10.11
CA ALA A 412 12.71 -1.67 8.66
C ALA A 412 13.89 -0.87 8.07
N LEU A 413 14.54 -1.42 7.04
CA LEU A 413 15.75 -0.86 6.42
C LEU A 413 15.62 -0.83 4.90
N CYS A 414 15.97 0.30 4.30
CA CYS A 414 16.07 0.50 2.87
C CYS A 414 17.49 0.93 2.49
N LEU A 415 18.15 0.16 1.63
CA LEU A 415 19.54 0.38 1.19
C LEU A 415 19.56 0.63 -0.32
N HIS A 416 20.12 1.76 -0.75
CA HIS A 416 20.28 2.13 -2.15
C HIS A 416 21.73 2.51 -2.42
N GLY A 417 22.35 1.89 -3.42
CA GLY A 417 23.75 2.17 -3.74
C GLY A 417 24.32 1.34 -4.88
N SER A 418 25.62 1.54 -5.12
CA SER A 418 26.35 0.80 -6.15
C SER A 418 27.70 0.36 -5.59
N LEU A 419 27.85 -0.94 -5.40
CA LEU A 419 29.12 -1.60 -5.06
C LEU A 419 29.94 -1.93 -6.31
N ALA A 420 29.32 -1.92 -7.49
CA ALA A 420 29.94 -2.27 -8.78
C ALA A 420 31.11 -1.37 -9.23
N ARG A 421 31.44 -0.29 -8.52
CA ARG A 421 32.61 0.57 -8.80
C ARG A 421 33.84 0.22 -7.94
N ALA A 422 33.76 -0.78 -7.06
CA ALA A 422 34.89 -1.27 -6.27
C ALA A 422 35.74 -2.26 -7.08
N LEU A 423 37.06 -2.27 -6.81
CA LEU A 423 37.96 -3.31 -7.30
C LEU A 423 37.66 -4.69 -6.65
N ASP A 424 37.10 -4.69 -5.44
CA ASP A 424 36.59 -5.86 -4.72
C ASP A 424 35.33 -5.48 -3.92
N ASP A 425 34.17 -6.01 -4.30
CA ASP A 425 32.88 -5.77 -3.64
C ASP A 425 32.54 -6.82 -2.58
N ARG A 426 33.44 -7.78 -2.33
CA ARG A 426 33.21 -8.87 -1.37
C ARG A 426 33.17 -8.40 0.06
N GLU A 427 34.08 -7.56 0.51
CA GLU A 427 34.13 -7.08 1.90
C GLU A 427 32.83 -6.36 2.34
N PRO A 428 32.30 -5.39 1.56
CA PRO A 428 31.00 -4.78 1.84
C PRO A 428 29.84 -5.79 1.80
N ALA A 429 29.87 -6.75 0.86
CA ALA A 429 28.88 -7.80 0.77
C ALA A 429 28.91 -8.71 2.01
N HIS A 430 30.09 -9.08 2.52
CA HIS A 430 30.25 -9.86 3.75
C HIS A 430 29.76 -9.08 4.97
N SER A 431 30.05 -7.77 5.04
CA SER A 431 29.58 -6.91 6.13
C SER A 431 28.04 -6.88 6.19
N LEU A 432 27.38 -6.71 5.04
CA LEU A 432 25.92 -6.74 4.95
C LEU A 432 25.36 -8.14 5.25
N ALA A 433 25.97 -9.19 4.70
CA ALA A 433 25.55 -10.57 4.94
C ALA A 433 25.65 -10.93 6.43
N ALA A 434 26.73 -10.54 7.10
CA ALA A 434 26.96 -10.78 8.52
C ALA A 434 25.92 -10.06 9.38
N PHE A 435 25.65 -8.78 9.10
CA PHE A 435 24.61 -8.02 9.80
C PHE A 435 23.22 -8.64 9.63
N VAL A 436 22.83 -8.95 8.38
CA VAL A 436 21.51 -9.53 8.11
C VAL A 436 21.38 -10.92 8.72
N ALA A 437 22.44 -11.73 8.74
CA ALA A 437 22.41 -13.05 9.35
C ALA A 437 22.21 -13.03 10.87
N THR A 438 22.69 -11.98 11.56
CA THR A 438 22.71 -11.92 13.04
C THR A 438 21.58 -11.08 13.63
N THR A 439 21.00 -10.15 12.87
CA THR A 439 19.94 -9.28 13.38
C THR A 439 18.66 -10.03 13.76
N VAL A 440 18.12 -9.73 14.94
CA VAL A 440 16.87 -10.30 15.46
C VAL A 440 15.69 -9.33 15.41
N SER A 441 15.96 -8.04 15.20
CA SER A 441 14.96 -6.97 15.19
C SER A 441 14.47 -6.61 13.79
N LEU A 442 15.32 -6.78 12.77
CA LEU A 442 15.00 -6.37 11.41
C LEU A 442 13.90 -7.25 10.82
N LYS A 443 12.73 -6.67 10.55
CA LYS A 443 11.57 -7.33 9.94
C LYS A 443 11.44 -7.02 8.45
N GLU A 444 11.87 -5.84 8.02
CA GLU A 444 11.75 -5.40 6.63
C GLU A 444 13.11 -4.97 6.06
N LEU A 445 13.50 -5.55 4.93
CA LEU A 445 14.71 -5.20 4.20
C LEU A 445 14.39 -4.93 2.73
N ARG A 446 14.62 -3.70 2.29
CA ARG A 446 14.56 -3.30 0.88
C ARG A 446 15.96 -2.94 0.40
N MET A 447 16.44 -3.54 -0.69
CA MET A 447 17.75 -3.25 -1.24
C MET A 447 17.73 -3.04 -2.74
N SER A 448 18.38 -1.97 -3.18
CA SER A 448 18.72 -1.67 -4.56
C SER A 448 20.22 -1.40 -4.61
N VAL A 449 21.00 -2.48 -4.55
CA VAL A 449 22.46 -2.45 -4.42
C VAL A 449 23.07 -3.19 -5.61
N ARG A 450 23.69 -2.44 -6.53
CA ARG A 450 24.37 -3.06 -7.68
C ARG A 450 25.70 -3.68 -7.23
N THR A 451 25.84 -4.98 -7.37
CA THR A 451 27.03 -5.76 -6.96
C THR A 451 27.35 -6.84 -8.00
N SER A 452 28.53 -7.45 -7.93
CA SER A 452 28.90 -8.62 -8.74
C SER A 452 28.06 -9.84 -8.37
N GLU A 453 28.04 -10.85 -9.23
CA GLU A 453 27.34 -12.13 -8.93
C GLU A 453 27.85 -12.74 -7.63
N LEU A 454 29.17 -12.76 -7.42
CA LEU A 454 29.78 -13.30 -6.20
C LEU A 454 29.41 -12.49 -4.96
N GLY A 455 29.41 -11.15 -5.06
CA GLY A 455 28.94 -10.28 -3.99
C GLY A 455 27.47 -10.55 -3.63
N MET A 456 26.62 -10.79 -4.63
CA MET A 456 25.21 -11.14 -4.40
C MET A 456 25.05 -12.52 -3.75
N CYS A 457 25.85 -13.52 -4.13
CA CYS A 457 25.87 -14.84 -3.46
C CYS A 457 26.21 -14.71 -1.97
N VAL A 458 27.19 -13.87 -1.63
CA VAL A 458 27.56 -13.60 -0.22
C VAL A 458 26.39 -12.98 0.54
N ILE A 459 25.77 -11.93 -0.01
CA ILE A 459 24.59 -11.28 0.61
C ILE A 459 23.46 -12.29 0.81
N LEU A 460 23.18 -13.12 -0.22
CA LEU A 460 22.16 -14.14 -0.16
C LEU A 460 22.43 -15.17 0.94
N SER A 461 23.68 -15.59 1.13
CA SER A 461 24.06 -16.51 2.21
C SER A 461 23.74 -15.94 3.60
N GLY A 462 23.87 -14.62 3.77
CA GLY A 462 23.47 -13.92 4.99
C GLY A 462 21.96 -13.88 5.18
N ILE A 463 21.22 -13.55 4.11
CA ILE A 463 19.75 -13.55 4.09
C ILE A 463 19.20 -14.94 4.47
N CYS A 464 19.73 -16.00 3.86
CA CYS A 464 19.29 -17.37 4.10
C CYS A 464 19.55 -17.89 5.52
N ARG A 465 20.31 -17.15 6.34
CA ARG A 465 20.54 -17.44 7.76
C ARG A 465 19.65 -16.62 8.70
N ASN A 466 18.96 -15.62 8.17
CA ASN A 466 18.10 -14.74 8.96
C ASN A 466 16.77 -15.44 9.34
N ALA A 467 16.32 -15.22 10.58
CA ALA A 467 15.07 -15.76 11.13
C ALA A 467 14.05 -14.68 11.55
N SER A 468 14.36 -13.40 11.39
CA SER A 468 13.56 -12.25 11.82
C SER A 468 12.78 -11.56 10.69
N LEU A 469 13.25 -11.66 9.45
CA LEU A 469 12.68 -11.01 8.28
C LEU A 469 11.26 -11.50 7.96
N GLU A 470 10.36 -10.54 7.85
CA GLU A 470 8.97 -10.69 7.43
C GLU A 470 8.77 -10.21 5.98
N LYS A 471 9.52 -9.18 5.57
CA LYS A 471 9.44 -8.59 4.23
C LYS A 471 10.83 -8.41 3.62
N LEU A 472 11.00 -8.89 2.39
CA LEU A 472 12.24 -8.76 1.63
C LEU A 472 11.95 -8.20 0.24
N SER A 473 12.65 -7.13 -0.13
CA SER A 473 12.64 -6.57 -1.48
C SER A 473 14.06 -6.43 -2.01
N ILE A 474 14.39 -7.05 -3.13
CA ILE A 474 15.69 -6.93 -3.79
C ILE A 474 15.50 -6.48 -5.23
N GLU A 475 16.19 -5.41 -5.61
CA GLU A 475 16.25 -4.91 -6.96
C GLU A 475 17.64 -5.13 -7.57
N GLY A 476 17.68 -5.66 -8.80
CA GLY A 476 18.94 -5.87 -9.54
C GLY A 476 19.70 -7.13 -9.12
N TRP A 477 19.00 -8.18 -8.73
CA TRP A 477 19.58 -9.44 -8.25
C TRP A 477 20.13 -10.33 -9.39
N SER A 478 21.11 -11.18 -9.06
CA SER A 478 21.86 -11.98 -10.04
C SER A 478 22.22 -13.38 -9.50
N PHE A 479 21.22 -14.17 -9.11
CA PHE A 479 21.45 -15.52 -8.56
C PHE A 479 21.83 -16.53 -9.63
N SER A 480 22.70 -17.48 -9.26
CA SER A 480 22.90 -18.71 -10.01
C SER A 480 21.80 -19.74 -9.68
N GLY A 481 21.72 -20.85 -10.43
CA GLY A 481 20.74 -21.90 -10.18
C GLY A 481 20.90 -22.59 -8.81
N SER A 482 22.13 -22.72 -8.30
CA SER A 482 22.37 -23.26 -6.95
C SER A 482 21.91 -22.29 -5.86
N ASP A 483 22.14 -20.99 -6.06
CA ASP A 483 21.73 -19.94 -5.14
C ASP A 483 20.20 -19.87 -5.02
N VAL A 484 19.50 -20.00 -6.15
CA VAL A 484 18.04 -20.05 -6.19
C VAL A 484 17.48 -21.20 -5.35
N ARG A 485 18.07 -22.39 -5.43
CA ARG A 485 17.61 -23.55 -4.63
C ARG A 485 17.80 -23.31 -3.13
N GLN A 486 18.97 -22.79 -2.74
CA GLN A 486 19.24 -22.43 -1.35
C GLN A 486 18.23 -21.39 -0.84
N PHE A 487 17.95 -20.38 -1.65
CA PHE A 487 16.98 -19.34 -1.33
C PHE A 487 15.56 -19.89 -1.18
N CYS A 488 15.10 -20.74 -2.09
CA CYS A 488 13.78 -21.36 -2.01
C CYS A 488 13.66 -22.28 -0.79
N GLN A 489 14.73 -23.00 -0.43
CA GLN A 489 14.76 -23.80 0.80
C GLN A 489 14.61 -22.92 2.04
N TRP A 490 15.27 -21.75 2.08
CA TRP A 490 15.08 -20.79 3.16
C TRP A 490 13.64 -20.24 3.21
N VAL A 491 13.06 -19.86 2.07
CA VAL A 491 11.65 -19.43 1.98
C VAL A 491 10.71 -20.51 2.51
N ARG A 492 10.93 -21.78 2.13
CA ARG A 492 10.15 -22.94 2.60
C ARG A 492 10.23 -23.14 4.11
N GLN A 493 11.39 -22.90 4.70
CA GLN A 493 11.62 -23.10 6.14
C GLN A 493 11.22 -21.88 6.98
N SER A 494 11.11 -20.70 6.37
CA SER A 494 10.79 -19.47 7.08
C SER A 494 9.35 -19.45 7.60
N ARG A 495 9.21 -19.17 8.90
CA ARG A 495 7.91 -18.95 9.56
C ARG A 495 7.52 -17.47 9.65
N ARG A 496 8.37 -16.57 9.13
CA ARG A 496 8.16 -15.12 9.21
C ARG A 496 8.05 -14.43 7.87
N LEU A 497 8.76 -14.89 6.84
CA LEU A 497 8.76 -14.23 5.54
C LEU A 497 7.39 -14.34 4.86
N CYS A 498 6.63 -13.25 4.90
CA CYS A 498 5.29 -13.16 4.33
C CYS A 498 5.22 -12.33 3.05
N HIS A 499 6.24 -11.52 2.77
CA HIS A 499 6.29 -10.64 1.61
C HIS A 499 7.65 -10.70 0.90
N LEU A 500 7.63 -11.06 -0.38
CA LEU A 500 8.84 -11.20 -1.19
C LEU A 500 8.72 -10.42 -2.51
N VAL A 501 9.68 -9.55 -2.78
CA VAL A 501 9.77 -8.76 -4.02
C VAL A 501 11.16 -8.90 -4.62
N LEU A 502 11.25 -9.33 -5.86
CA LEU A 502 12.51 -9.57 -6.57
C LEU A 502 12.45 -8.94 -7.97
N LEU A 503 12.93 -7.71 -8.10
CA LEU A 503 12.81 -6.92 -9.33
C LEU A 503 14.15 -6.83 -10.08
N ARG A 504 14.08 -6.56 -11.39
CA ARG A 504 15.26 -6.33 -12.25
C ARG A 504 16.29 -7.47 -12.25
N GLY A 505 15.85 -8.71 -11.99
CA GLY A 505 16.68 -9.91 -12.12
C GLY A 505 16.83 -10.39 -13.56
N ARG A 506 17.87 -11.19 -13.83
CA ARG A 506 18.08 -11.82 -15.16
C ARG A 506 16.99 -12.84 -15.46
N ALA A 507 16.48 -12.85 -16.70
CA ALA A 507 15.38 -13.73 -17.12
C ALA A 507 15.57 -15.22 -16.75
N LYS A 508 16.77 -15.78 -16.98
CA LYS A 508 17.06 -17.19 -16.61
C LYS A 508 16.98 -17.45 -15.10
N ALA A 509 17.45 -16.50 -14.30
CA ALA A 509 17.42 -16.61 -12.85
C ALA A 509 15.98 -16.47 -12.32
N ASN A 510 15.20 -15.54 -12.90
CA ASN A 510 13.77 -15.40 -12.59
C ASN A 510 12.99 -16.69 -12.90
N ALA A 511 13.26 -17.31 -14.06
CA ALA A 511 12.65 -18.57 -14.45
C ALA A 511 12.97 -19.69 -13.46
N ALA A 512 14.25 -19.85 -13.11
CA ALA A 512 14.68 -20.86 -12.13
C ALA A 512 14.04 -20.64 -10.74
N LEU A 513 13.89 -19.37 -10.32
CA LEU A 513 13.24 -19.03 -9.06
C LEU A 513 11.77 -19.42 -9.05
N VAL A 514 11.03 -19.07 -10.11
CA VAL A 514 9.60 -19.40 -10.22
C VAL A 514 9.40 -20.91 -10.24
N SER A 515 10.22 -21.64 -10.98
CA SER A 515 10.19 -23.11 -11.04
C SER A 515 10.46 -23.72 -9.66
N ALA A 516 11.53 -23.30 -8.98
CA ALA A 516 11.87 -23.81 -7.65
C ALA A 516 10.81 -23.48 -6.58
N LEU A 517 10.17 -22.30 -6.65
CA LEU A 517 9.05 -21.97 -5.77
C LEU A 517 7.80 -22.79 -6.08
N ALA A 518 7.52 -23.07 -7.36
CA ALA A 518 6.40 -23.90 -7.77
C ALA A 518 6.56 -25.35 -7.26
N GLU A 519 7.77 -25.90 -7.31
CA GLU A 519 8.08 -27.25 -6.81
C GLU A 519 7.80 -27.44 -5.31
N CYS A 520 7.96 -26.39 -4.49
CA CYS A 520 7.73 -26.44 -3.05
C CYS A 520 6.51 -25.62 -2.58
N ALA A 521 5.63 -25.27 -3.52
CA ALA A 521 4.49 -24.40 -3.27
C ALA A 521 3.57 -24.94 -2.18
N ASP A 522 3.39 -26.26 -2.12
CA ASP A 522 2.48 -26.88 -1.17
C ASP A 522 2.93 -26.71 0.28
N ASP A 523 4.24 -26.71 0.53
CA ASP A 523 4.83 -26.62 1.87
C ASP A 523 4.97 -25.19 2.39
N ILE A 524 4.89 -24.19 1.51
CA ILE A 524 5.02 -22.78 1.87
C ILE A 524 3.66 -22.25 2.33
N HIS A 525 3.51 -22.01 3.64
CA HIS A 525 2.29 -21.41 4.21
C HIS A 525 2.46 -19.95 4.67
N THR A 526 3.68 -19.45 4.71
CA THR A 526 4.00 -18.11 5.22
C THR A 526 3.86 -17.01 4.17
N LEU A 527 4.16 -17.31 2.90
CA LEU A 527 4.21 -16.28 1.88
C LEU A 527 2.79 -15.86 1.45
N THR A 528 2.44 -14.59 1.64
CA THR A 528 1.14 -14.00 1.29
C THR A 528 1.25 -12.88 0.26
N PHE A 529 2.47 -12.49 -0.10
CA PHE A 529 2.76 -11.61 -1.21
C PHE A 529 4.05 -12.02 -1.92
N PHE A 530 3.98 -12.06 -3.26
CA PHE A 530 5.13 -12.32 -4.11
C PHE A 530 5.06 -11.46 -5.36
N CYS A 531 6.17 -10.80 -5.70
CA CYS A 531 6.31 -10.05 -6.95
C CYS A 531 7.70 -10.30 -7.54
N THR A 532 7.74 -10.62 -8.84
CA THR A 532 8.98 -10.77 -9.61
C THR A 532 8.79 -10.27 -11.04
N TRP A 533 9.87 -10.07 -11.77
CA TRP A 533 9.79 -9.79 -13.20
C TRP A 533 9.46 -11.09 -13.96
N GLU A 534 8.27 -11.14 -14.55
CA GLU A 534 7.73 -12.34 -15.22
C GLU A 534 8.44 -12.73 -16.53
N MET A 535 9.44 -11.96 -16.99
CA MET A 535 10.15 -12.24 -18.23
C MET A 535 10.98 -13.53 -18.13
N GLY A 536 10.62 -14.52 -18.96
CA GLY A 536 11.33 -15.79 -19.11
C GLY A 536 10.85 -16.94 -18.21
N ALA A 537 9.93 -16.69 -17.28
CA ALA A 537 9.35 -17.74 -16.43
C ALA A 537 8.25 -18.52 -17.17
N ASP A 538 8.12 -19.82 -16.87
CA ASP A 538 6.99 -20.61 -17.36
C ASP A 538 5.68 -20.12 -16.73
N ARG A 539 4.63 -20.01 -17.56
CA ARG A 539 3.35 -19.45 -17.12
C ARG A 539 2.60 -20.38 -16.17
N ALA A 540 2.68 -21.70 -16.37
CA ALA A 540 2.00 -22.66 -15.52
C ALA A 540 2.64 -22.67 -14.12
N GLU A 541 3.98 -22.67 -14.04
CA GLU A 541 4.72 -22.58 -12.77
C GLU A 541 4.41 -21.27 -12.03
N LEU A 542 4.40 -20.14 -12.75
CA LEU A 542 4.04 -18.86 -12.16
C LEU A 542 2.62 -18.88 -11.59
N GLN A 543 1.68 -19.56 -12.27
CA GLN A 543 0.31 -19.71 -11.78
C GLN A 543 0.25 -20.57 -10.51
N VAL A 544 1.08 -21.61 -10.40
CA VAL A 544 1.22 -22.42 -9.17
C VAL A 544 1.67 -21.53 -8.01
N VAL A 545 2.71 -20.71 -8.20
CA VAL A 545 3.19 -19.77 -7.17
C VAL A 545 2.08 -18.78 -6.78
N LYS A 546 1.37 -18.22 -7.75
CA LYS A 546 0.24 -17.30 -7.47
C LYS A 546 -0.89 -17.99 -6.69
N ASN A 547 -1.25 -19.22 -7.06
CA ASN A 547 -2.26 -20.01 -6.35
C ASN A 547 -1.84 -20.28 -4.89
N MET A 548 -0.56 -20.59 -4.64
CA MET A 548 -0.01 -20.73 -3.30
C MET A 548 -0.18 -19.44 -2.48
N ILE A 549 0.17 -18.28 -3.03
CA ILE A 549 -0.02 -16.99 -2.36
C ILE A 549 -1.49 -16.75 -2.00
N ARG A 550 -2.42 -17.01 -2.93
CA ARG A 550 -3.87 -16.87 -2.71
C ARG A 550 -4.37 -17.81 -1.61
N ARG A 551 -3.94 -19.09 -1.66
CA ARG A 551 -4.25 -20.10 -0.64
C ARG A 551 -3.83 -19.60 0.74
N ASN A 552 -2.59 -19.14 0.88
CA ASN A 552 -2.06 -18.67 2.16
C ASN A 552 -2.80 -17.44 2.67
N GLY A 553 -3.07 -16.45 1.81
CA GLY A 553 -3.88 -15.28 2.17
C GLY A 553 -5.30 -15.66 2.61
N SER A 554 -5.94 -16.61 1.92
CA SER A 554 -7.25 -17.14 2.33
C SER A 554 -7.20 -17.87 3.67
N LEU A 555 -6.13 -18.61 3.97
CA LEU A 555 -5.96 -19.28 5.26
C LEU A 555 -5.87 -18.27 6.39
N VAL A 556 -5.06 -17.22 6.23
CA VAL A 556 -4.93 -16.14 7.23
C VAL A 556 -6.26 -15.44 7.46
N ARG A 557 -7.00 -15.10 6.41
CA ARG A 557 -8.31 -14.46 6.54
C ARG A 557 -9.34 -15.35 7.24
N ARG A 558 -9.38 -16.65 6.93
CA ARG A 558 -10.25 -17.61 7.63
C ARG A 558 -9.86 -17.78 9.10
N ALA A 559 -8.57 -17.82 9.40
CA ALA A 559 -8.06 -17.83 10.76
C ALA A 559 -8.50 -16.57 11.52
N ALA A 560 -8.46 -15.39 10.89
CA ALA A 560 -8.93 -14.15 11.49
C ALA A 560 -10.44 -14.21 11.79
N HIS A 561 -11.28 -14.71 10.87
CA HIS A 561 -12.71 -14.90 11.14
C HIS A 561 -12.97 -15.86 12.30
N PHE A 562 -12.16 -16.91 12.47
CA PHE A 562 -12.24 -17.75 13.66
C PHE A 562 -11.88 -16.95 14.92
N ALA A 563 -10.85 -16.12 14.89
CA ALA A 563 -10.49 -15.28 16.03
C ALA A 563 -11.60 -14.28 16.42
N ILE A 564 -12.40 -13.84 15.44
CA ILE A 564 -13.52 -12.91 15.62
C ILE A 564 -14.81 -13.62 16.07
N GLY A 565 -14.83 -14.95 16.09
CA GLY A 565 -15.91 -15.73 16.69
C GLY A 565 -16.57 -16.76 15.78
N SER A 566 -16.17 -16.86 14.50
CA SER A 566 -16.71 -17.90 13.60
C SER A 566 -16.55 -19.30 14.21
N SER A 567 -17.61 -20.11 14.16
CA SER A 567 -17.63 -21.50 14.63
C SER A 567 -17.43 -22.52 13.49
N MET A 568 -17.18 -22.06 12.26
CA MET A 568 -17.03 -22.95 11.11
C MET A 568 -15.76 -23.79 11.22
N ALA A 569 -15.88 -25.12 11.01
CA ALA A 569 -14.75 -26.06 11.03
C ALA A 569 -13.58 -25.62 10.14
N ARG A 570 -13.87 -25.13 8.93
CA ARG A 570 -12.85 -24.61 7.99
C ARG A 570 -12.06 -23.40 8.52
N CYS A 571 -12.69 -22.57 9.36
CA CYS A 571 -12.04 -21.41 9.97
C CYS A 571 -11.19 -21.84 11.17
N ALA A 572 -11.70 -22.78 11.98
CA ALA A 572 -10.95 -23.38 13.09
C ALA A 572 -9.70 -24.14 12.58
N SER A 573 -9.85 -24.94 11.52
CA SER A 573 -8.74 -25.64 10.86
C SER A 573 -7.71 -24.68 10.28
N ALA A 574 -8.14 -23.59 9.63
CA ALA A 574 -7.22 -22.56 9.15
C ALA A 574 -6.48 -21.88 10.32
N PHE A 575 -7.18 -21.54 11.40
CA PHE A 575 -6.56 -20.96 12.59
C PHE A 575 -5.52 -21.90 13.20
N GLU A 576 -5.84 -23.19 13.35
CA GLU A 576 -4.88 -24.19 13.84
C GLU A 576 -3.62 -24.27 12.95
N LEU A 577 -3.80 -24.15 11.64
CA LEU A 577 -2.69 -24.26 10.67
C LEU A 577 -1.80 -23.01 10.66
N VAL A 578 -2.38 -21.79 10.75
CA VAL A 578 -1.66 -20.52 10.53
C VAL A 578 -1.74 -19.53 11.70
N SER A 579 -2.07 -19.97 12.92
CA SER A 579 -2.13 -19.08 14.11
C SER A 579 -0.81 -18.35 14.41
N TRP A 580 0.31 -18.86 13.90
CA TRP A 580 1.65 -18.31 14.03
C TRP A 580 2.00 -17.27 12.95
N HIS A 581 1.13 -17.06 11.96
CA HIS A 581 1.42 -16.23 10.79
C HIS A 581 1.53 -14.73 11.16
N PRO A 582 2.58 -14.01 10.72
CA PRO A 582 2.85 -12.63 11.15
C PRO A 582 1.72 -11.63 10.85
N THR A 583 1.03 -11.79 9.72
CA THR A 583 -0.03 -10.85 9.30
C THR A 583 -1.39 -11.11 9.95
N LEU A 584 -1.54 -12.18 10.75
CA LEU A 584 -2.82 -12.56 11.31
C LEU A 584 -3.36 -11.51 12.28
N GLN A 585 -2.51 -10.94 13.13
CA GLN A 585 -2.92 -9.90 14.08
C GLN A 585 -3.45 -8.66 13.37
N CYS A 586 -2.73 -8.15 12.36
CA CYS A 586 -3.18 -7.02 11.54
C CYS A 586 -4.51 -7.34 10.84
N THR A 587 -4.66 -8.55 10.32
CA THR A 587 -5.92 -8.98 9.67
C THR A 587 -7.09 -8.99 10.66
N VAL A 588 -6.87 -9.37 11.93
CA VAL A 588 -7.90 -9.31 12.98
C VAL A 588 -8.23 -7.87 13.36
N GLN A 589 -7.22 -7.00 13.51
CA GLN A 589 -7.43 -5.56 13.77
C GLN A 589 -8.31 -4.93 12.71
N GLU A 590 -7.99 -5.19 11.43
CA GLU A 590 -8.75 -4.67 10.29
C GLU A 590 -10.18 -5.20 10.25
N LEU A 591 -10.38 -6.51 10.42
CA LEU A 591 -11.71 -7.13 10.30
C LEU A 591 -12.63 -6.87 11.50
N ALA A 592 -12.08 -6.71 12.70
CA ALA A 592 -12.85 -6.44 13.92
C ALA A 592 -12.89 -4.95 14.29
N ALA A 593 -12.17 -4.09 13.57
CA ALA A 593 -12.00 -2.67 13.88
C ALA A 593 -11.55 -2.44 15.34
N VAL A 594 -10.56 -3.21 15.79
CA VAL A 594 -9.98 -3.14 17.14
C VAL A 594 -8.51 -2.72 17.09
N ASP A 595 -8.02 -2.20 18.21
CA ASP A 595 -6.60 -1.92 18.40
C ASP A 595 -5.77 -3.23 18.53
N GLY A 596 -4.44 -3.06 18.57
CA GLY A 596 -3.54 -4.21 18.59
C GLY A 596 -3.67 -5.11 19.81
N ASP A 597 -4.03 -4.54 20.97
CA ASP A 597 -4.24 -5.27 22.20
C ASP A 597 -5.57 -6.02 22.22
N GLY A 598 -6.62 -5.43 21.65
CA GLY A 598 -7.88 -6.10 21.34
C GLY A 598 -7.64 -7.32 20.45
N ALA A 599 -6.97 -7.14 19.32
CA ALA A 599 -6.68 -8.25 18.41
C ALA A 599 -5.86 -9.37 19.07
N ARG A 600 -4.87 -9.04 19.89
CA ARG A 600 -4.06 -10.01 20.64
C ARG A 600 -4.91 -10.82 21.61
N ARG A 601 -5.78 -10.17 22.39
CA ARG A 601 -6.73 -10.86 23.30
C ARG A 601 -7.67 -11.79 22.54
N MET A 602 -8.15 -11.38 21.37
CA MET A 602 -9.01 -12.21 20.52
C MET A 602 -8.28 -13.45 20.01
N LEU A 603 -7.01 -13.32 19.60
CA LEU A 603 -6.18 -14.46 19.18
C LEU A 603 -5.90 -15.44 20.34
N GLU A 604 -5.64 -14.92 21.53
CA GLU A 604 -5.45 -15.74 22.73
C GLU A 604 -6.72 -16.50 23.11
N GLU A 605 -7.87 -15.84 23.11
CA GLU A 605 -9.15 -16.49 23.38
C GLU A 605 -9.51 -17.52 22.31
N ALA A 606 -9.28 -17.20 21.04
CA ALA A 606 -9.47 -18.15 19.94
C ALA A 606 -8.63 -19.42 20.14
N ARG A 607 -7.41 -19.30 20.65
CA ARG A 607 -6.54 -20.44 20.95
C ARG A 607 -7.09 -21.28 22.11
N ARG A 608 -7.63 -20.65 23.16
CA ARG A 608 -8.31 -21.37 24.25
C ARG A 608 -9.55 -22.09 23.74
N ARG A 609 -10.37 -21.38 22.97
CA ARG A 609 -11.61 -21.88 22.36
C ARG A 609 -11.37 -23.08 21.45
N LEU A 610 -10.33 -23.04 20.62
CA LEU A 610 -9.95 -24.17 19.76
C LEU A 610 -9.65 -25.45 20.55
N ASN A 611 -9.03 -25.31 21.73
CA ASN A 611 -8.70 -26.46 22.58
C ASN A 611 -9.91 -26.97 23.36
N ARG A 612 -10.70 -26.05 23.95
CA ARG A 612 -11.88 -26.40 24.76
C ARG A 612 -13.01 -26.99 23.91
N ASP A 613 -13.29 -26.37 22.78
CA ASP A 613 -14.48 -26.67 21.97
C ASP A 613 -14.11 -27.55 20.75
N PHE A 614 -12.95 -28.21 20.77
CA PHE A 614 -12.42 -28.98 19.64
C PHE A 614 -13.42 -29.97 19.06
N TRP A 615 -14.03 -30.80 19.89
CA TRP A 615 -14.93 -31.88 19.46
C TRP A 615 -16.14 -31.33 18.67
N ARG A 616 -16.64 -30.16 19.08
CA ARG A 616 -17.72 -29.44 18.40
C ARG A 616 -17.23 -28.78 17.12
N LEU A 617 -16.10 -28.07 17.18
CA LEU A 617 -15.51 -27.37 16.03
C LEU A 617 -15.07 -28.31 14.91
N ALA A 618 -14.57 -29.50 15.26
CA ALA A 618 -14.19 -30.54 14.31
C ALA A 618 -15.39 -31.36 13.79
N GLY A 619 -16.59 -31.16 14.36
CA GLY A 619 -17.81 -31.85 13.94
C GLY A 619 -17.91 -33.30 14.43
N VAL A 620 -17.12 -33.69 15.44
CA VAL A 620 -17.21 -35.01 16.08
C VAL A 620 -18.51 -35.11 16.90
N VAL A 621 -18.89 -34.02 17.56
CA VAL A 621 -20.12 -33.90 18.34
C VAL A 621 -20.90 -32.65 17.95
N ARG A 622 -22.23 -32.66 18.13
CA ARG A 622 -23.07 -31.47 17.89
C ARG A 622 -23.04 -30.51 19.07
N GLU A 623 -23.20 -31.03 20.28
CA GLU A 623 -23.29 -30.25 21.50
C GLU A 623 -22.24 -30.73 22.50
N ASP A 624 -22.47 -31.90 23.12
CA ASP A 624 -21.62 -32.46 24.15
C ASP A 624 -21.03 -33.83 23.77
N LEU A 625 -19.90 -34.16 24.39
CA LEU A 625 -19.26 -35.46 24.25
C LEU A 625 -19.93 -36.45 25.19
N CYS A 626 -20.70 -37.39 24.62
CA CYS A 626 -21.35 -38.46 25.36
C CYS A 626 -21.07 -39.79 24.67
N CYS A 627 -20.72 -40.81 25.44
CA CYS A 627 -20.59 -42.18 24.93
C CYS A 627 -21.86 -42.98 25.18
N HIS A 628 -22.04 -44.03 24.38
CA HIS A 628 -23.05 -45.06 24.68
C HIS A 628 -22.65 -45.86 25.91
N GLU A 629 -23.64 -46.25 26.71
CA GLU A 629 -23.44 -47.07 27.90
C GLU A 629 -22.72 -48.38 27.57
N ARG A 630 -21.76 -48.77 28.41
CA ARG A 630 -21.05 -50.05 28.32
C ARG A 630 -21.23 -50.87 29.59
N ALA A 631 -21.42 -52.17 29.43
CA ALA A 631 -21.60 -53.11 30.54
C ALA A 631 -20.28 -53.54 31.21
N ASP A 632 -19.12 -53.24 30.61
CA ASP A 632 -17.80 -53.67 31.10
C ASP A 632 -17.15 -52.72 32.11
N GLY A 633 -17.82 -51.61 32.43
CA GLY A 633 -17.39 -50.64 33.45
C GLY A 633 -16.08 -49.93 33.12
N GLN A 634 -15.59 -50.01 31.88
CA GLN A 634 -14.35 -49.35 31.49
C GLN A 634 -14.55 -47.84 31.30
N LEU A 635 -13.52 -47.07 31.66
CA LEU A 635 -13.50 -45.63 31.50
C LEU A 635 -13.67 -45.24 30.02
N GLN A 636 -14.64 -44.38 29.74
CA GLN A 636 -14.94 -43.88 28.39
C GLN A 636 -14.43 -42.44 28.19
N ILE A 637 -14.40 -41.97 26.94
CA ILE A 637 -13.79 -40.66 26.62
C ILE A 637 -14.59 -39.47 27.18
N ASP A 638 -15.91 -39.61 27.32
CA ASP A 638 -16.81 -38.64 27.95
C ASP A 638 -16.65 -38.58 29.49
N GLN A 639 -16.03 -39.60 30.10
CA GLN A 639 -15.72 -39.65 31.52
C GLN A 639 -14.34 -39.03 31.86
N LEU A 640 -13.61 -38.54 30.85
CA LEU A 640 -12.34 -37.86 31.05
C LEU A 640 -12.56 -36.40 31.46
N GLY A 641 -11.79 -35.93 32.46
CA GLY A 641 -11.71 -34.52 32.79
C GLY A 641 -11.13 -33.67 31.65
N LEU A 642 -11.39 -32.36 31.68
CA LEU A 642 -10.96 -31.41 30.64
C LEU A 642 -9.45 -31.49 30.37
N ASP A 643 -8.61 -31.64 31.40
CA ASP A 643 -7.16 -31.76 31.24
C ASP A 643 -6.74 -33.00 30.44
N CYS A 644 -7.40 -34.14 30.68
CA CYS A 644 -7.18 -35.37 29.93
C CYS A 644 -7.63 -35.23 28.48
N LEU A 645 -8.79 -34.60 28.24
CA LEU A 645 -9.27 -34.30 26.89
C LEU A 645 -8.31 -33.36 26.14
N MET A 646 -7.74 -32.36 26.82
CA MET A 646 -6.72 -31.48 26.26
C MET A 646 -5.42 -32.24 25.92
N LEU A 647 -5.05 -33.28 26.68
CA LEU A 647 -3.91 -34.14 26.32
C LEU A 647 -4.20 -34.97 25.07
N VAL A 648 -5.40 -35.55 24.96
CA VAL A 648 -5.84 -36.28 23.75
C VAL A 648 -5.82 -35.34 22.53
N ARG A 649 -6.31 -34.11 22.69
CA ARG A 649 -6.33 -33.07 21.66
C ARG A 649 -4.95 -32.76 21.06
N ARG A 650 -3.84 -32.97 21.80
CA ARG A 650 -2.48 -32.73 21.26
C ARG A 650 -2.12 -33.66 20.09
N PHE A 651 -2.83 -34.76 19.94
CA PHE A 651 -2.61 -35.76 18.88
C PHE A 651 -3.61 -35.64 17.72
N LEU A 652 -4.60 -34.74 17.82
CA LEU A 652 -5.65 -34.57 16.82
C LEU A 652 -5.63 -33.15 16.27
N ARG A 653 -5.89 -32.97 14.97
CA ARG A 653 -6.16 -31.66 14.36
C ARG A 653 -7.58 -31.59 13.84
N VAL A 654 -8.14 -30.38 13.72
CA VAL A 654 -9.49 -30.19 13.18
C VAL A 654 -9.54 -30.71 11.74
N GLY A 655 -8.44 -30.54 10.99
CA GLY A 655 -8.33 -31.05 9.62
C GLY A 655 -8.23 -32.58 9.50
N ASP A 656 -7.98 -33.31 10.58
CA ASP A 656 -7.87 -34.78 10.55
C ASP A 656 -9.26 -35.45 10.57
N VAL A 657 -10.32 -34.72 10.96
CA VAL A 657 -11.67 -35.25 11.05
C VAL A 657 -12.34 -35.19 9.68
N ILE A 658 -12.60 -36.36 9.10
CA ILE A 658 -13.32 -36.49 7.83
C ILE A 658 -14.79 -36.18 8.08
N GLY A 659 -15.25 -35.01 7.62
CA GLY A 659 -16.67 -34.66 7.68
C GLY A 659 -17.50 -35.57 6.76
N ASN A 660 -18.77 -35.82 7.11
CA ASN A 660 -19.72 -36.62 6.32
C ASN A 660 -20.15 -35.98 4.97
N GLY A 661 -19.34 -35.10 4.38
CA GLY A 661 -19.62 -34.47 3.08
C GLY A 661 -18.36 -33.92 2.42
N GLY A 662 -17.70 -34.74 1.59
CA GLY A 662 -16.61 -34.27 0.71
C GLY A 662 -15.72 -35.37 0.16
N ASN A 663 -15.66 -35.48 -1.16
CA ASN A 663 -14.90 -36.45 -1.98
C ASN A 663 -13.45 -36.76 -1.51
N PRO A 664 -12.98 -38.01 -1.69
CA PRO A 664 -11.62 -38.42 -1.35
C PRO A 664 -10.64 -38.02 -2.46
N THR A 665 -10.20 -36.75 -2.52
CA THR A 665 -9.11 -36.34 -3.43
C THR A 665 -8.02 -35.49 -2.78
N CYS A 666 -7.89 -35.50 -1.46
CA CYS A 666 -6.70 -34.98 -0.79
C CYS A 666 -5.94 -36.16 -0.17
N LYS A 667 -4.90 -36.65 -0.87
CA LYS A 667 -3.94 -37.59 -0.31
C LYS A 667 -3.31 -36.94 0.93
N ALA A 668 -3.46 -37.58 2.08
CA ALA A 668 -2.78 -37.19 3.31
C ALA A 668 -1.25 -37.19 3.10
N PRO A 669 -0.52 -36.23 3.68
CA PRO A 669 0.94 -36.31 3.72
C PRO A 669 1.36 -37.52 4.55
N SER A 670 2.23 -38.36 3.99
CA SER A 670 2.80 -39.52 4.67
C SER A 670 3.54 -39.11 5.95
N PRO A 671 3.36 -39.83 7.07
CA PRO A 671 4.03 -39.49 8.32
C PRO A 671 5.55 -39.68 8.21
N PRO A 672 6.36 -38.89 8.94
CA PRO A 672 7.79 -39.11 9.00
C PRO A 672 8.07 -40.44 9.71
N VAL A 673 8.78 -41.33 9.03
CA VAL A 673 9.25 -42.60 9.58
C VAL A 673 10.23 -42.30 10.72
N SER A 674 9.75 -42.38 11.96
CA SER A 674 10.59 -42.47 13.16
C SER A 674 10.59 -43.91 13.65
N THR A 675 11.48 -44.73 13.11
CA THR A 675 11.85 -46.03 13.68
C THR A 675 12.53 -45.82 15.04
N ARG A 676 11.73 -45.73 16.11
CA ARG A 676 12.20 -46.02 17.48
C ARG A 676 11.65 -47.38 17.89
N VAL A 677 12.43 -48.41 17.62
CA VAL A 677 12.27 -49.75 18.16
C VAL A 677 12.48 -49.67 19.68
N LEU A 678 11.41 -49.67 20.46
CA LEU A 678 11.47 -49.86 21.91
C LEU A 678 11.75 -51.35 22.19
N ARG A 679 13.02 -51.68 22.43
CA ARG A 679 13.43 -52.97 23.01
C ARG A 679 12.87 -53.07 24.44
N LYS A 680 11.91 -53.97 24.66
CA LYS A 680 11.53 -54.45 25.99
C LYS A 680 12.75 -55.07 26.68
N ARG A 681 13.21 -54.48 27.78
CA ARG A 681 14.02 -55.20 28.78
C ARG A 681 13.06 -56.04 29.62
N LYS A 682 13.24 -57.36 29.59
CA LYS A 682 12.73 -58.28 30.60
C LYS A 682 13.58 -58.09 31.86
N SER A 683 12.94 -57.80 32.99
CA SER A 683 13.47 -58.13 34.31
C SER A 683 12.69 -59.35 34.81
N SER A 684 13.43 -60.43 35.00
CA SER A 684 13.05 -61.60 35.77
C SER A 684 13.43 -61.38 37.24
N GLU A 685 12.57 -61.91 38.12
CA GLU A 685 12.62 -61.95 39.59
C GLU A 685 12.26 -60.65 40.35
#